data_AF-A0A937QW24-F1
#
_entry.id   AF-A0A937QW24-F1
#
_cell.length_a   1.000
_cell.length_b   1.000
_cell.length_c   1.000
_cell.angle_alpha   90.00
_cell.angle_beta   90.00
_cell.angle_gamma   90.00
#
_symmetry.space_group_name_H-M   'P 1'
#
loop_
_entity.id
_entity.type
_entity.pdbx_description
1 polymer ?
#
loop_
_entity_poly.entity_id
_entity_poly.type
_entity_poly.pdbx_seq_one_letter_code
_entity_poly.pdbx_strand_id
1 'polypeptide(L)'
;MNYNRVSLKNQTIHVKPEKKRRMFLLNLFYKNARINGSEKFCVDKDHDKIRKWTRLPPDKKGQELLRLMAVACGGTDFVSHLPCKLEELFRNPFEPLAIEFILARHAPGDRNPYQPAITGNGIKIILPAKAETIKKKDYRYLPEKLKIWKPRMGNGNLNYFLLGYGPQLNHFNDKDNFDFSDPFHRMVRFHTLFNPNAQVTNPCDYLVRLHYKAVLKSRYPAKLIIQLLTLLLKKYLSINTEPWLERTVNFEKEWENLFPWQKRAVVPIIDTVRHVYDASPHIANPLHKPGVMLLDRPDRFSTPKVFPRWITAMDRLLPNVQFVITLSQNADLTFPNAVRRRRLKLPGIINRPKQKPAPRLSSKDILLIDIDSRLPNLALMKLSTHFKMKGKRVILARRDDRIKGVQEVYASCIFSHSKTKYHVKKLREYYGTGLIVGGSGIDVKRRLPKKIEKLPADYSLYPELKDRAIGFLTRGCPFECPFCIVPVKEGSVKQVSDLGILLQNGLERLILLDDNILSHPNANFFLEEMVKRGIEVNFNQTLDIRLIDKEKANLLKRIRSSNVRFTRRVYHFSLNDTEKLDLVRRKYEQLRFAPSDNVEFICMYGYNTTLANDLKRFRFLRSLPGAYVFVQRYRPILKGPQPDLSNFFDDHADDHIDELISILFPQNMKSMETYYRWLSKLYAQTFGKLHTGLVDTIFRYNYRHSKGRYIASLAGLKPV
;
A
#
# COMPACT_ATOMS: atom_id res chain seq x y z
N MET A 1 -18.11 -17.85 -39.38
CA MET A 1 -17.39 -16.79 -38.61
C MET A 1 -18.16 -16.52 -37.33
N ASN A 2 -17.82 -17.24 -36.26
CA ASN A 2 -18.56 -17.26 -34.99
C ASN A 2 -18.02 -16.21 -34.01
N TYR A 3 -18.91 -15.32 -33.55
CA TYR A 3 -18.68 -14.41 -32.44
C TYR A 3 -18.52 -15.20 -31.13
N ASN A 4 -17.29 -15.30 -30.64
CA ASN A 4 -17.00 -15.89 -29.33
C ASN A 4 -17.43 -14.94 -28.20
N ARG A 5 -18.48 -15.33 -27.48
CA ARG A 5 -18.87 -14.83 -26.15
C ARG A 5 -17.70 -14.98 -25.17
N VAL A 6 -17.06 -13.87 -24.80
CA VAL A 6 -16.14 -13.85 -23.67
C VAL A 6 -16.95 -13.86 -22.37
N SER A 7 -16.95 -15.01 -21.71
CA SER A 7 -17.48 -15.22 -20.36
C SER A 7 -16.79 -14.31 -19.36
N LEU A 8 -17.55 -13.36 -18.79
CA LEU A 8 -17.16 -12.54 -17.64
C LEU A 8 -17.07 -13.41 -16.39
N LYS A 9 -15.94 -14.09 -16.19
CA LYS A 9 -15.61 -14.66 -14.87
C LYS A 9 -15.22 -13.55 -13.91
N ASN A 10 -16.06 -13.35 -12.90
CA ASN A 10 -15.85 -12.53 -11.73
C ASN A 10 -14.49 -12.81 -11.06
N GLN A 11 -13.44 -12.08 -11.44
CA GLN A 11 -12.23 -11.96 -10.62
C GLN A 11 -12.54 -11.00 -9.48
N THR A 12 -12.98 -11.56 -8.35
CA THR A 12 -13.05 -10.85 -7.08
C THR A 12 -11.62 -10.58 -6.61
N ILE A 13 -11.04 -9.48 -7.10
CA ILE A 13 -9.81 -8.93 -6.52
C ILE A 13 -10.20 -8.47 -5.11
N HIS A 14 -9.83 -9.24 -4.09
CA HIS A 14 -9.84 -8.78 -2.71
C HIS A 14 -8.80 -7.65 -2.56
N VAL A 15 -9.19 -6.46 -3.02
CA VAL A 15 -8.50 -5.21 -2.71
C VAL A 15 -8.70 -4.99 -1.22
N LYS A 16 -7.64 -5.14 -0.42
CA LYS A 16 -7.64 -4.63 0.96
C LYS A 16 -8.16 -3.19 0.93
N PRO A 17 -9.13 -2.79 1.78
CA PRO A 17 -9.63 -1.43 1.76
C PRO A 17 -8.48 -0.46 2.03
N GLU A 18 -8.04 0.23 0.97
CA GLU A 18 -7.04 1.28 1.09
C GLU A 18 -7.61 2.44 1.91
N LYS A 19 -6.86 2.85 2.93
CA LYS A 19 -7.17 3.98 3.81
C LYS A 19 -6.96 5.30 3.05
N LYS A 20 -7.89 5.69 2.18
CA LYS A 20 -7.86 6.96 1.42
C LYS A 20 -8.84 8.00 2.00
N ARG A 21 -8.34 9.10 2.55
CA ARG A 21 -9.15 10.13 3.23
C ARG A 21 -9.95 11.04 2.26
N ARG A 22 -11.20 11.39 2.59
CA ARG A 22 -12.30 12.08 1.88
C ARG A 22 -13.14 12.91 2.88
N MET A 23 -13.26 14.22 2.70
CA MET A 23 -13.95 15.05 3.69
C MET A 23 -14.82 16.15 3.12
N PHE A 24 -15.74 16.63 3.96
CA PHE A 24 -16.38 17.94 3.85
C PHE A 24 -16.04 18.79 5.07
N LEU A 25 -15.87 20.09 4.87
CA LEU A 25 -15.67 21.08 5.91
C LEU A 25 -17.04 21.60 6.37
N LEU A 26 -17.34 21.49 7.66
CA LEU A 26 -18.63 21.91 8.22
C LEU A 26 -18.52 23.27 8.92
N ASN A 27 -17.49 23.43 9.75
CA ASN A 27 -17.28 24.60 10.58
C ASN A 27 -15.80 24.94 10.65
N LEU A 28 -15.53 26.24 10.73
CA LEU A 28 -14.21 26.81 10.96
C LEU A 28 -14.35 27.88 12.06
N PHE A 29 -13.50 27.84 13.05
CA PHE A 29 -13.36 28.85 14.09
C PHE A 29 -11.92 29.31 14.05
N TYR A 30 -11.70 30.60 14.15
CA TYR A 30 -10.36 31.14 14.09
C TYR A 30 -10.22 32.28 15.09
N LYS A 31 -9.02 32.42 15.65
CA LYS A 31 -8.61 33.50 16.54
C LYS A 31 -7.36 34.14 15.95
N ASN A 32 -7.30 35.47 15.98
CA ASN A 32 -6.15 36.27 15.56
C ASN A 32 -5.87 36.26 14.03
N ALA A 33 -6.90 36.05 13.21
CA ALA A 33 -6.81 36.24 11.76
C ALA A 33 -6.66 37.73 11.42
N ARG A 34 -5.79 38.08 10.45
CA ARG A 34 -5.43 39.45 10.06
C ARG A 34 -6.63 40.37 9.86
N ILE A 35 -7.64 39.92 9.10
CA ILE A 35 -8.74 40.76 8.62
C ILE A 35 -10.06 40.44 9.35
N ASN A 36 -10.39 39.17 9.49
CA ASN A 36 -11.62 38.70 10.16
C ASN A 36 -11.47 38.63 11.69
N GLY A 37 -10.27 38.85 12.25
CA GLY A 37 -10.07 38.85 13.71
C GLY A 37 -10.33 37.48 14.34
N SER A 38 -11.38 37.37 15.16
CA SER A 38 -11.73 36.14 15.86
C SER A 38 -13.22 35.84 15.71
N GLU A 39 -13.56 34.89 14.85
CA GLU A 39 -14.94 34.61 14.46
C GLU A 39 -15.17 33.11 14.17
N LYS A 40 -16.42 32.78 13.84
CA LYS A 40 -16.87 31.45 13.43
C LYS A 40 -17.49 31.52 12.05
N PHE A 41 -17.08 30.62 11.18
CA PHE A 41 -17.74 30.34 9.92
C PHE A 41 -18.44 28.98 9.96
N CYS A 42 -19.71 28.96 9.53
CA CYS A 42 -20.51 27.75 9.39
C CYS A 42 -20.96 27.58 7.95
N VAL A 43 -20.74 26.41 7.38
CA VAL A 43 -21.38 26.08 6.11
C VAL A 43 -22.84 25.75 6.39
N ASP A 44 -23.71 26.30 5.54
CA ASP A 44 -25.14 26.01 5.57
C ASP A 44 -25.40 24.48 5.44
N LYS A 45 -26.08 23.95 6.46
CA LYS A 45 -26.34 22.53 6.66
C LYS A 45 -27.83 22.33 6.90
N ASP A 46 -28.38 21.31 6.25
CA ASP A 46 -29.77 20.90 6.35
C ASP A 46 -29.82 19.40 6.68
N HIS A 47 -30.20 19.05 7.91
CA HIS A 47 -30.19 17.69 8.45
C HIS A 47 -28.92 16.87 8.12
N ASP A 48 -29.02 15.90 7.21
CA ASP A 48 -27.94 15.01 6.78
C ASP A 48 -27.26 15.50 5.50
N LYS A 49 -27.44 16.76 5.10
CA LYS A 49 -26.90 17.35 3.88
C LYS A 49 -26.18 18.68 4.15
N ILE A 50 -25.22 19.01 3.27
CA ILE A 50 -24.47 20.28 3.28
C ILE A 50 -24.57 20.98 1.94
N ARG A 51 -24.56 22.32 1.94
CA ARG A 51 -24.54 23.11 0.70
C ARG A 51 -23.31 22.74 -0.14
N LYS A 52 -23.55 22.38 -1.42
CA LYS A 52 -22.46 22.02 -2.34
C LYS A 52 -21.64 23.25 -2.74
N TRP A 53 -22.29 24.38 -3.00
CA TRP A 53 -21.67 25.64 -3.42
C TRP A 53 -21.91 26.74 -2.38
N THR A 54 -20.90 27.01 -1.57
CA THR A 54 -20.92 28.09 -0.58
C THR A 54 -20.30 29.33 -1.19
N ARG A 55 -21.04 30.44 -1.20
CA ARG A 55 -20.66 31.69 -1.88
C ARG A 55 -20.33 32.73 -0.81
N LEU A 56 -19.16 33.33 -0.91
CA LEU A 56 -18.60 34.35 -0.03
C LEU A 56 -18.49 35.69 -0.78
N PRO A 57 -18.49 36.82 -0.08
CA PRO A 57 -18.19 38.11 -0.70
C PRO A 57 -16.78 38.10 -1.35
N PRO A 58 -16.56 38.92 -2.39
CA PRO A 58 -15.29 38.98 -3.13
C PRO A 58 -14.19 39.79 -2.43
N ASP A 59 -14.46 40.28 -1.23
CA ASP A 59 -13.61 41.18 -0.49
C ASP A 59 -12.44 40.46 0.19
N LYS A 60 -11.56 41.23 0.84
CA LYS A 60 -10.41 40.68 1.54
C LYS A 60 -10.80 39.73 2.68
N LYS A 61 -12.00 39.89 3.26
CA LYS A 61 -12.52 38.98 4.30
C LYS A 61 -12.81 37.60 3.72
N GLY A 62 -13.49 37.52 2.57
CA GLY A 62 -13.74 36.27 1.86
C GLY A 62 -12.46 35.57 1.43
N GLN A 63 -11.48 36.32 0.90
CA GLN A 63 -10.17 35.81 0.49
C GLN A 63 -9.38 35.22 1.67
N GLU A 64 -9.31 35.94 2.78
CA GLU A 64 -8.66 35.44 4.00
C GLU A 64 -9.33 34.16 4.50
N LEU A 65 -10.66 34.10 4.47
CA LEU A 65 -11.39 32.92 4.91
C LEU A 65 -11.04 31.68 4.08
N LEU A 66 -10.89 31.80 2.75
CA LEU A 66 -10.41 30.71 1.90
C LEU A 66 -8.99 30.25 2.32
N ARG A 67 -8.08 31.18 2.60
CA ARG A 67 -6.72 30.87 3.07
C ARG A 67 -6.74 30.12 4.40
N LEU A 68 -7.55 30.57 5.36
CA LEU A 68 -7.71 29.90 6.66
C LEU A 68 -8.27 28.48 6.53
N MET A 69 -9.24 28.27 5.62
CA MET A 69 -9.74 26.92 5.31
C MET A 69 -8.65 26.02 4.72
N ALA A 70 -7.81 26.56 3.84
CA ALA A 70 -6.69 25.82 3.26
C ALA A 70 -5.67 25.42 4.33
N VAL A 71 -5.33 26.35 5.24
CA VAL A 71 -4.49 26.09 6.42
C VAL A 71 -5.05 24.95 7.28
N ALA A 72 -6.33 25.04 7.65
CA ALA A 72 -7.01 24.03 8.44
C ALA A 72 -6.98 22.63 7.80
N CYS A 73 -7.27 22.55 6.50
CA CYS A 73 -7.42 21.28 5.80
C CYS A 73 -6.09 20.65 5.36
N GLY A 74 -5.01 21.44 5.29
CA GLY A 74 -3.72 20.97 4.79
C GLY A 74 -2.91 20.16 5.82
N GLY A 75 -2.91 20.53 7.11
CA GLY A 75 -1.97 20.00 8.11
C GLY A 75 -1.07 20.95 8.92
N THR A 76 -0.34 20.40 9.88
CA THR A 76 0.75 21.12 10.56
C THR A 76 2.03 21.10 9.73
N ASP A 77 2.36 19.95 9.13
CA ASP A 77 3.65 19.70 8.47
C ASP A 77 3.96 20.63 7.29
N PHE A 78 2.96 21.30 6.72
CA PHE A 78 3.09 22.06 5.49
C PHE A 78 3.13 23.59 5.72
N VAL A 79 2.78 24.05 6.93
CA VAL A 79 2.66 25.48 7.24
C VAL A 79 3.98 26.22 7.01
N SER A 80 5.11 25.61 7.38
CA SER A 80 6.44 26.19 7.17
C SER A 80 6.89 26.22 5.70
N HIS A 81 6.11 25.65 4.78
CA HIS A 81 6.39 25.60 3.35
C HIS A 81 5.30 26.29 2.52
N LEU A 82 4.39 27.03 3.16
CA LEU A 82 3.42 27.86 2.47
C LEU A 82 4.15 28.94 1.65
N PRO A 83 3.75 29.19 0.38
CA PRO A 83 4.45 30.14 -0.48
C PRO A 83 4.06 31.59 -0.19
N CYS A 84 4.00 32.00 1.07
CA CYS A 84 3.65 33.35 1.51
C CYS A 84 4.36 33.69 2.84
N LYS A 85 4.50 34.98 3.15
CA LYS A 85 4.92 35.41 4.49
C LYS A 85 3.82 35.09 5.49
N LEU A 86 4.09 34.23 6.47
CA LEU A 86 3.08 33.74 7.40
C LEU A 86 2.46 34.87 8.22
N GLU A 87 3.23 35.92 8.49
CA GLU A 87 2.82 37.14 9.19
C GLU A 87 1.59 37.80 8.56
N GLU A 88 1.40 37.64 7.25
CA GLU A 88 0.24 38.19 6.51
C GLU A 88 -1.09 37.58 6.97
N LEU A 89 -1.07 36.44 7.66
CA LEU A 89 -2.27 35.77 8.19
C LEU A 89 -2.65 36.25 9.61
N PHE A 90 -1.79 37.03 10.28
CA PHE A 90 -1.93 37.37 11.70
C PHE A 90 -2.38 38.82 11.91
N ARG A 91 -3.36 39.03 12.80
CA ARG A 91 -3.70 40.38 13.25
C ARG A 91 -2.64 40.94 14.19
N ASN A 92 -2.27 40.15 15.20
CA ASN A 92 -1.20 40.41 16.15
C ASN A 92 -0.11 39.33 16.00
N PRO A 93 1.13 39.66 15.57
CA PRO A 93 2.19 38.68 15.39
C PRO A 93 2.69 38.04 16.69
N PHE A 94 2.43 38.65 17.85
CA PHE A 94 2.82 38.14 19.17
C PHE A 94 1.83 37.12 19.75
N GLU A 95 0.66 36.95 19.12
CA GLU A 95 -0.32 35.94 19.50
C GLU A 95 -0.40 34.79 18.48
N PRO A 96 -0.71 33.56 18.92
CA PRO A 96 -0.90 32.45 17.99
C PRO A 96 -2.14 32.65 17.13
N LEU A 97 -2.03 32.34 15.83
CA LEU A 97 -3.19 32.11 14.96
C LEU A 97 -3.74 30.73 15.28
N ALA A 98 -4.90 30.66 15.93
CA ALA A 98 -5.55 29.41 16.30
C ALA A 98 -6.73 29.15 15.36
N ILE A 99 -6.82 27.93 14.83
CA ILE A 99 -7.88 27.52 13.92
C ILE A 99 -8.44 26.18 14.40
N GLU A 100 -9.70 26.15 14.81
CA GLU A 100 -10.48 24.94 15.13
C GLU A 100 -11.47 24.64 14.00
N PHE A 101 -11.72 23.37 13.70
CA PHE A 101 -12.59 23.01 12.58
C PHE A 101 -13.28 21.67 12.77
N ILE A 102 -14.44 21.54 12.12
CA ILE A 102 -15.26 20.33 12.13
C ILE A 102 -15.33 19.77 10.71
N LEU A 103 -15.00 18.48 10.57
CA LEU A 103 -15.01 17.76 9.31
C LEU A 103 -16.01 16.61 9.33
N ALA A 104 -16.69 16.38 8.21
CA ALA A 104 -17.40 15.13 7.93
C ALA A 104 -16.51 14.19 7.10
N ARG A 105 -16.33 12.95 7.54
CA ARG A 105 -15.37 11.97 7.02
C ARG A 105 -16.06 10.72 6.49
N HIS A 106 -15.64 10.23 5.32
CA HIS A 106 -16.32 9.15 4.62
C HIS A 106 -15.69 7.77 4.87
N ALA A 107 -16.50 6.72 4.98
CA ALA A 107 -16.03 5.33 5.06
C ALA A 107 -15.98 4.67 3.66
N PRO A 108 -15.19 3.59 3.47
CA PRO A 108 -14.13 3.09 4.34
C PRO A 108 -12.83 3.93 4.23
N GLY A 109 -12.86 4.99 3.43
CA GLY A 109 -11.69 5.78 3.05
C GLY A 109 -10.98 6.47 4.23
N ASP A 110 -11.70 7.31 4.96
CA ASP A 110 -11.17 8.08 6.08
C ASP A 110 -11.17 7.34 7.40
N ARG A 111 -12.22 6.56 7.59
CA ARG A 111 -12.60 6.01 8.88
C ARG A 111 -13.10 4.60 8.69
N ASN A 112 -12.99 3.84 9.77
CA ASN A 112 -13.76 2.62 9.88
C ASN A 112 -15.27 3.00 9.78
N PRO A 113 -16.08 2.29 8.98
CA PRO A 113 -17.52 2.53 8.85
C PRO A 113 -18.28 2.66 10.18
N TYR A 114 -17.78 2.03 11.24
CA TYR A 114 -18.37 2.03 12.58
C TYR A 114 -17.91 3.19 13.49
N GLN A 115 -16.98 4.04 13.03
CA GLN A 115 -16.55 5.23 13.79
C GLN A 115 -17.43 6.45 13.48
N PRO A 116 -17.55 7.44 14.38
CA PRO A 116 -18.28 8.68 14.09
C PRO A 116 -17.79 9.36 12.82
N ALA A 117 -18.73 9.84 12.02
CA ALA A 117 -18.45 10.49 10.74
C ALA A 117 -18.02 11.95 10.90
N ILE A 118 -18.52 12.63 11.92
CA ILE A 118 -18.20 14.02 12.21
C ILE A 118 -17.12 14.04 13.30
N THR A 119 -16.02 14.75 13.04
CA THR A 119 -14.89 14.88 13.97
C THR A 119 -14.35 16.29 13.99
N GLY A 120 -13.87 16.72 15.17
CA GLY A 120 -13.24 18.02 15.37
C GLY A 120 -11.71 17.97 15.40
N ASN A 121 -11.08 19.10 15.10
CA ASN A 121 -9.63 19.32 15.16
C ASN A 121 -9.26 20.77 15.40
N GLY A 122 -7.98 21.03 15.64
CA GLY A 122 -7.45 22.38 15.49
C GLY A 122 -5.94 22.46 15.40
N ILE A 123 -5.48 23.56 14.81
CA ILE A 123 -4.08 23.91 14.58
C ILE A 123 -3.85 25.28 15.20
N LYS A 124 -2.71 25.45 15.88
CA LYS A 124 -2.19 26.77 16.24
C LYS A 124 -0.87 27.01 15.51
N ILE A 125 -0.71 28.21 14.97
CA ILE A 125 0.51 28.65 14.28
C ILE A 125 1.15 29.75 15.11
N ILE A 126 2.44 29.61 15.35
CA ILE A 126 3.29 30.53 16.11
C ILE A 126 4.44 30.92 15.19
N LEU A 127 4.71 32.21 15.05
CA LEU A 127 5.82 32.70 14.24
C LEU A 127 7.18 32.29 14.85
N PRO A 128 8.23 32.09 14.02
CA PRO A 128 8.27 32.35 12.57
C PRO A 128 7.63 31.26 11.69
N ALA A 129 7.45 30.01 12.14
CA ALA A 129 6.82 28.96 11.31
C ALA A 129 6.36 27.69 12.07
N LYS A 130 6.13 27.78 13.38
CA LYS A 130 5.83 26.60 14.22
C LYS A 130 4.33 26.33 14.23
N ALA A 131 3.90 25.23 13.63
CA ALA A 131 2.52 24.76 13.67
C ALA A 131 2.35 23.55 14.60
N GLU A 132 1.39 23.61 15.52
CA GLU A 132 1.09 22.55 16.48
C GLU A 132 -0.40 22.19 16.46
N THR A 133 -0.74 20.94 16.77
CA THR A 133 -2.14 20.55 17.01
C THR A 133 -2.62 21.11 18.36
N ILE A 134 -3.80 21.71 18.39
CA ILE A 134 -4.43 22.19 19.63
C ILE A 134 -4.79 20.98 20.51
N LYS A 135 -4.39 21.02 21.79
CA LYS A 135 -4.70 19.94 22.74
C LYS A 135 -6.19 19.98 23.10
N LYS A 136 -6.78 18.82 23.43
CA LYS A 136 -8.21 18.70 23.73
C LYS A 136 -8.71 19.72 24.77
N LYS A 137 -7.92 19.91 25.83
CA LYS A 137 -8.24 20.84 26.93
C LYS A 137 -8.20 22.33 26.55
N ASP A 138 -7.54 22.65 25.44
CA ASP A 138 -7.33 24.02 24.99
C ASP A 138 -8.32 24.43 23.87
N TYR A 139 -9.21 23.51 23.45
CA TYR A 139 -10.28 23.85 22.50
C TYR A 139 -11.29 24.78 23.18
N ARG A 140 -11.60 25.88 22.51
CA ARG A 140 -12.56 26.87 23.00
C ARG A 140 -13.91 26.79 22.30
N TYR A 141 -13.96 26.26 21.08
CA TYR A 141 -15.13 26.37 20.22
C TYR A 141 -15.69 25.02 19.72
N LEU A 142 -14.91 23.94 19.80
CA LEU A 142 -15.41 22.60 19.50
C LEU A 142 -16.39 22.09 20.57
N PRO A 143 -17.53 21.48 20.20
CA PRO A 143 -18.47 20.90 21.16
C PRO A 143 -17.83 19.80 22.03
N GLU A 144 -18.12 19.76 23.33
CA GLU A 144 -17.50 18.82 24.28
C GLU A 144 -17.71 17.34 23.92
N LYS A 145 -18.90 16.99 23.43
CA LYS A 145 -19.28 15.63 23.02
C LYS A 145 -18.68 15.23 21.65
N LEU A 146 -18.05 16.17 20.93
CA LEU A 146 -17.47 15.90 19.62
C LEU A 146 -16.20 15.05 19.74
N LYS A 147 -16.13 13.97 18.96
CA LYS A 147 -14.92 13.15 18.91
C LYS A 147 -13.78 13.92 18.25
N ILE A 148 -12.81 14.31 19.05
CA ILE A 148 -11.55 14.90 18.56
C ILE A 148 -10.68 13.79 17.98
N TRP A 149 -10.16 14.03 16.79
CA TRP A 149 -9.31 13.08 16.10
C TRP A 149 -7.94 13.72 15.85
N LYS A 150 -6.86 13.21 16.47
CA LYS A 150 -5.50 13.64 16.12
C LYS A 150 -5.20 13.22 14.69
N PRO A 151 -5.14 14.15 13.73
CA PRO A 151 -4.99 13.80 12.35
C PRO A 151 -3.51 13.49 12.08
N ARG A 152 -3.22 12.42 11.32
CA ARG A 152 -1.92 12.35 10.64
C ARG A 152 -1.99 13.26 9.41
N MET A 153 -2.13 14.57 9.61
CA MET A 153 -2.00 15.50 8.48
C MET A 153 -0.57 15.37 8.00
N GLY A 154 -0.36 15.24 6.69
CA GLY A 154 0.94 14.83 6.21
C GLY A 154 1.12 14.99 4.71
N ASN A 155 2.37 14.83 4.34
CA ASN A 155 3.02 15.18 3.07
C ASN A 155 2.68 14.28 1.84
N GLY A 156 1.44 13.80 1.64
CA GLY A 156 1.18 12.75 0.64
C GLY A 156 -0.30 12.54 0.28
N ASN A 157 -0.54 11.86 -0.84
CA ASN A 157 -1.84 11.81 -1.55
C ASN A 157 -3.01 11.16 -0.79
N LEU A 158 -2.76 10.46 0.31
CA LEU A 158 -3.78 9.76 1.10
C LEU A 158 -4.50 10.62 2.14
N ASN A 159 -4.13 11.90 2.27
CA ASN A 159 -4.77 12.87 3.16
C ASN A 159 -5.97 13.58 2.51
N TYR A 160 -6.73 14.33 3.31
CA TYR A 160 -7.95 15.04 2.89
C TYR A 160 -7.78 15.71 1.52
N PHE A 161 -8.68 15.43 0.58
CA PHE A 161 -8.57 16.00 -0.75
C PHE A 161 -9.04 17.46 -0.72
N LEU A 162 -8.09 18.38 -0.88
CA LEU A 162 -8.26 19.82 -0.94
C LEU A 162 -7.64 20.32 -2.25
N LEU A 163 -8.36 21.18 -2.95
CA LEU A 163 -7.87 22.03 -4.04
C LEU A 163 -8.17 23.49 -3.70
N GLY A 164 -7.32 24.40 -4.15
CA GLY A 164 -7.44 25.83 -3.92
C GLY A 164 -6.92 26.61 -5.11
N TYR A 165 -7.70 27.54 -5.64
CA TYR A 165 -7.28 28.38 -6.77
C TYR A 165 -7.47 29.86 -6.46
N GLY A 166 -6.41 30.64 -6.69
CA GLY A 166 -6.46 32.10 -6.68
C GLY A 166 -7.18 32.67 -7.91
N PRO A 167 -7.35 34.01 -7.97
CA PRO A 167 -8.11 34.70 -9.01
C PRO A 167 -7.39 34.78 -10.36
N GLN A 168 -6.10 34.43 -10.39
CA GLN A 168 -5.23 34.40 -11.56
C GLN A 168 -4.45 33.08 -11.55
N LEU A 169 -4.34 32.45 -12.72
CA LEU A 169 -3.68 31.17 -12.90
C LEU A 169 -2.67 31.26 -14.03
N ASN A 170 -1.40 31.06 -13.70
CA ASN A 170 -0.30 31.00 -14.64
C ASN A 170 0.14 29.53 -14.77
N HIS A 171 0.45 29.06 -15.97
CA HIS A 171 0.95 27.70 -16.21
C HIS A 171 2.39 27.75 -16.73
N PHE A 172 3.14 26.66 -16.55
CA PHE A 172 4.50 26.55 -17.04
C PHE A 172 4.57 26.66 -18.57
N ASN A 173 5.55 27.40 -19.09
CA ASN A 173 5.96 27.34 -20.50
C ASN A 173 6.94 26.17 -20.74
N ASP A 174 7.63 25.71 -19.68
CA ASP A 174 8.51 24.53 -19.70
C ASP A 174 7.73 23.24 -19.38
N LYS A 175 8.37 22.08 -19.61
CA LYS A 175 7.77 20.75 -19.35
C LYS A 175 7.45 20.55 -17.85
N ASP A 176 6.21 20.19 -17.52
CA ASP A 176 5.75 19.92 -16.15
C ASP A 176 6.43 18.65 -15.57
N ASN A 177 6.86 18.73 -14.31
CA ASN A 177 7.52 17.63 -13.62
C ASN A 177 6.49 16.70 -12.94
N PHE A 178 6.31 15.50 -13.50
CA PHE A 178 5.40 14.47 -12.96
C PHE A 178 6.10 13.40 -12.11
N ASP A 179 7.26 13.73 -11.55
CA ASP A 179 8.13 12.75 -10.91
C ASP A 179 7.96 12.69 -9.38
N PHE A 180 7.20 13.63 -8.79
CA PHE A 180 6.85 13.66 -7.35
C PHE A 180 8.08 13.61 -6.42
N SER A 181 9.20 14.20 -6.85
CA SER A 181 10.45 14.29 -6.08
C SER A 181 10.33 15.20 -4.86
N ASP A 182 9.41 16.17 -4.87
CA ASP A 182 9.11 17.01 -3.72
C ASP A 182 8.18 16.27 -2.72
N PRO A 183 8.58 16.03 -1.45
CA PRO A 183 7.69 15.51 -0.42
C PRO A 183 6.45 16.39 -0.17
N PHE A 184 6.50 17.69 -0.49
CA PHE A 184 5.42 18.64 -0.30
C PHE A 184 4.61 18.96 -1.56
N HIS A 185 4.77 18.21 -2.65
CA HIS A 185 4.04 18.41 -3.92
C HIS A 185 2.51 18.50 -3.77
N ARG A 186 1.94 17.97 -2.68
CA ARG A 186 0.50 18.11 -2.37
C ARG A 186 0.09 19.57 -2.17
N MET A 187 0.98 20.44 -1.70
CA MET A 187 0.68 21.85 -1.44
C MET A 187 0.42 22.63 -2.73
N VAL A 188 1.03 22.20 -3.85
CA VAL A 188 0.81 22.80 -5.19
C VAL A 188 -0.68 22.92 -5.52
N ARG A 189 -1.51 22.00 -5.01
CA ARG A 189 -2.98 22.00 -5.12
C ARG A 189 -3.68 23.27 -4.66
N PHE A 190 -3.04 24.08 -3.82
CA PHE A 190 -3.62 25.30 -3.26
C PHE A 190 -2.64 26.47 -3.17
N HIS A 191 -1.46 26.37 -3.79
CA HIS A 191 -0.44 27.43 -3.75
C HIS A 191 -0.96 28.76 -4.31
N THR A 192 -1.77 28.73 -5.35
CA THR A 192 -2.27 29.94 -6.02
C THR A 192 -3.20 30.78 -5.13
N LEU A 193 -3.74 30.22 -4.03
CA LEU A 193 -4.44 31.02 -3.00
C LEU A 193 -3.50 31.92 -2.20
N PHE A 194 -2.24 31.50 -2.06
CA PHE A 194 -1.23 32.18 -1.22
C PHE A 194 -0.24 32.98 -2.07
N ASN A 195 0.06 32.53 -3.28
CA ASN A 195 1.00 33.17 -4.19
C ASN A 195 0.40 33.27 -5.61
N PRO A 196 0.11 34.48 -6.11
CA PRO A 196 -0.43 34.66 -7.47
C PRO A 196 0.56 34.25 -8.58
N ASN A 197 1.86 34.20 -8.29
CA ASN A 197 2.89 33.74 -9.22
C ASN A 197 3.08 32.22 -9.19
N ALA A 198 2.36 31.49 -8.31
CA ALA A 198 2.43 30.04 -8.30
C ALA A 198 1.88 29.47 -9.61
N GLN A 199 2.63 28.52 -10.17
CA GLN A 199 2.27 27.89 -11.43
C GLN A 199 1.35 26.70 -11.21
N VAL A 200 0.39 26.53 -12.11
CA VAL A 200 -0.43 25.33 -12.26
C VAL A 200 0.10 24.47 -13.41
N THR A 201 -0.47 23.28 -13.57
CA THR A 201 -0.08 22.34 -14.62
C THR A 201 -0.13 22.93 -16.01
N ASN A 202 0.90 22.62 -16.80
CA ASN A 202 0.87 22.81 -18.25
C ASN A 202 -0.23 21.89 -18.85
N PRO A 203 -1.30 22.47 -19.45
CA PRO A 203 -2.44 21.67 -19.90
C PRO A 203 -2.08 20.68 -21.02
N CYS A 204 -1.22 21.06 -21.97
CA CYS A 204 -0.80 20.22 -23.08
C CYS A 204 -0.04 19.00 -22.59
N ASP A 205 0.96 19.18 -21.71
CA ASP A 205 1.75 18.08 -21.14
C ASP A 205 0.86 17.05 -20.43
N TYR A 206 -0.09 17.52 -19.63
CA TYR A 206 -0.99 16.61 -18.94
C TYR A 206 -1.95 15.91 -19.89
N LEU A 207 -2.48 16.62 -20.90
CA LEU A 207 -3.37 16.04 -21.91
C LEU A 207 -2.66 14.96 -22.72
N VAL A 208 -1.41 15.17 -23.15
CA VAL A 208 -0.57 14.14 -23.79
C VAL A 208 -0.46 12.89 -22.91
N ARG A 209 -0.19 13.06 -21.61
CA ARG A 209 -0.08 11.93 -20.66
C ARG A 209 -1.42 11.23 -20.41
N LEU A 210 -2.51 11.98 -20.29
CA LEU A 210 -3.85 11.45 -20.10
C LEU A 210 -4.28 10.67 -21.34
N HIS A 211 -4.05 11.21 -22.53
CA HIS A 211 -4.30 10.60 -23.83
C HIS A 211 -3.51 9.30 -24.00
N TYR A 212 -2.20 9.30 -23.76
CA TYR A 212 -1.38 8.10 -23.81
C TYR A 212 -1.98 6.97 -22.94
N LYS A 213 -2.43 7.30 -21.72
CA LYS A 213 -3.07 6.33 -20.83
C LYS A 213 -4.44 5.89 -21.33
N ALA A 214 -5.25 6.82 -21.82
CA ALA A 214 -6.64 6.60 -22.21
C ALA A 214 -6.79 5.89 -23.56
N VAL A 215 -6.10 6.39 -24.59
CA VAL A 215 -6.24 5.99 -25.99
C VAL A 215 -5.20 4.94 -26.36
N LEU A 216 -3.92 5.15 -26.03
CA LEU A 216 -2.84 4.24 -26.45
C LEU A 216 -2.68 3.02 -25.53
N LYS A 217 -2.99 3.16 -24.24
CA LYS A 217 -2.91 2.08 -23.24
C LYS A 217 -4.26 1.59 -22.71
N SER A 218 -5.37 2.14 -23.20
CA SER A 218 -6.74 1.73 -22.85
C SER A 218 -7.00 1.61 -21.34
N ARG A 219 -6.38 2.48 -20.53
CA ARG A 219 -6.53 2.46 -19.07
C ARG A 219 -7.89 3.02 -18.70
N TYR A 220 -8.75 2.17 -18.14
CA TYR A 220 -10.15 2.49 -17.87
C TYR A 220 -10.40 3.83 -17.15
N PRO A 221 -9.73 4.17 -16.02
CA PRO A 221 -9.95 5.46 -15.37
C PRO A 221 -9.56 6.67 -16.23
N ALA A 222 -8.50 6.56 -17.04
CA ALA A 222 -8.07 7.64 -17.94
C ALA A 222 -9.07 7.83 -19.10
N LYS A 223 -9.57 6.71 -19.64
CA LYS A 223 -10.59 6.71 -20.70
C LYS A 223 -11.88 7.41 -20.25
N LEU A 224 -12.39 7.10 -19.06
CA LEU A 224 -13.56 7.78 -18.50
C LEU A 224 -13.34 9.29 -18.35
N ILE A 225 -12.16 9.70 -17.88
CA ILE A 225 -11.84 11.09 -17.64
C ILE A 225 -11.77 11.88 -18.96
N ILE A 226 -11.04 11.38 -19.97
CA ILE A 226 -10.91 12.11 -21.24
C ILE A 226 -12.27 12.22 -21.94
N GLN A 227 -13.10 11.16 -21.90
CA GLN A 227 -14.46 11.19 -22.46
C GLN A 227 -15.38 12.19 -21.75
N LEU A 228 -15.29 12.29 -20.42
CA LEU A 228 -16.05 13.28 -19.67
C LEU A 228 -15.56 14.70 -19.97
N LEU A 229 -14.24 14.89 -20.09
CA LEU A 229 -13.66 16.18 -20.46
C LEU A 229 -14.14 16.64 -21.84
N THR A 230 -14.01 15.82 -22.87
CA THR A 230 -14.45 16.18 -24.23
C THR A 230 -15.93 16.56 -24.26
N LEU A 231 -16.79 15.77 -23.58
CA LEU A 231 -18.21 16.07 -23.46
C LEU A 231 -18.50 17.43 -22.79
N LEU A 232 -17.86 17.70 -21.65
CA LEU A 232 -18.11 18.92 -20.88
C LEU A 232 -17.54 20.16 -21.56
N LEU A 233 -16.34 20.07 -22.12
CA LEU A 233 -15.69 21.19 -22.81
C LEU A 233 -16.44 21.57 -24.09
N LYS A 234 -16.86 20.60 -24.91
CA LYS A 234 -17.72 20.83 -26.08
C LYS A 234 -19.04 21.48 -25.68
N LYS A 235 -19.74 20.91 -24.69
CA LYS A 235 -21.08 21.36 -24.30
C LYS A 235 -21.09 22.73 -23.61
N TYR A 236 -20.14 23.00 -22.71
CA TYR A 236 -20.22 24.17 -21.84
C TYR A 236 -19.27 25.31 -22.24
N LEU A 237 -18.17 25.02 -22.94
CA LEU A 237 -17.18 26.01 -23.35
C LEU A 237 -17.06 26.16 -24.88
N SER A 238 -17.89 25.45 -25.65
CA SER A 238 -17.91 25.50 -27.12
C SER A 238 -16.52 25.22 -27.73
N ILE A 239 -15.79 24.27 -27.16
CA ILE A 239 -14.48 23.83 -27.65
C ILE A 239 -14.69 22.59 -28.54
N ASN A 240 -14.13 22.58 -29.75
CA ASN A 240 -14.07 21.36 -30.53
C ASN A 240 -13.04 20.41 -29.90
N THR A 241 -13.51 19.28 -29.37
CA THR A 241 -12.65 18.27 -28.73
C THR A 241 -12.73 16.92 -29.42
N GLU A 242 -13.30 16.85 -30.62
CA GLU A 242 -13.34 15.61 -31.40
C GLU A 242 -11.94 15.04 -31.68
N PRO A 243 -10.93 15.87 -32.05
CA PRO A 243 -9.58 15.39 -32.28
C PRO A 243 -8.93 14.76 -31.04
N TRP A 244 -9.37 15.11 -29.82
CA TRP A 244 -8.72 14.67 -28.58
C TRP A 244 -8.79 13.16 -28.32
N LEU A 245 -9.62 12.43 -29.06
CA LEU A 245 -9.73 10.97 -28.98
C LEU A 245 -8.97 10.24 -30.09
N GLU A 246 -8.46 10.97 -31.09
CA GLU A 246 -7.69 10.42 -32.20
C GLU A 246 -6.28 10.03 -31.74
N ARG A 247 -5.70 8.99 -32.36
CA ARG A 247 -4.38 8.48 -31.95
C ARG A 247 -3.24 9.46 -32.24
N THR A 248 -3.42 10.35 -33.20
CA THR A 248 -2.40 11.26 -33.77
C THR A 248 -2.55 12.72 -33.34
N VAL A 249 -3.43 13.01 -32.38
CA VAL A 249 -3.71 14.38 -31.94
C VAL A 249 -2.45 15.12 -31.48
N ASN A 250 -2.31 16.37 -31.90
CA ASN A 250 -1.31 17.30 -31.39
C ASN A 250 -1.97 18.29 -30.43
N PHE A 251 -1.77 18.09 -29.12
CA PHE A 251 -2.37 18.95 -28.10
C PHE A 251 -1.81 20.37 -28.05
N GLU A 252 -0.63 20.64 -28.61
CA GLU A 252 -0.11 22.01 -28.72
C GLU A 252 -0.91 22.80 -29.75
N LYS A 253 -1.10 22.23 -30.95
CA LYS A 253 -1.93 22.82 -32.02
C LYS A 253 -3.38 23.01 -31.57
N GLU A 254 -3.97 21.99 -30.94
CA GLU A 254 -5.33 22.08 -30.39
C GLU A 254 -5.45 23.17 -29.32
N TRP A 255 -4.41 23.37 -28.52
CA TRP A 255 -4.37 24.41 -27.50
C TRP A 255 -4.23 25.80 -28.11
N GLU A 256 -3.37 25.98 -29.11
CA GLU A 256 -3.16 27.25 -29.81
C GLU A 256 -4.46 27.79 -30.42
N ASN A 257 -5.26 26.92 -31.03
CA ASN A 257 -6.56 27.21 -31.63
C ASN A 257 -7.63 27.70 -30.64
N LEU A 258 -7.40 27.57 -29.32
CA LEU A 258 -8.36 28.05 -28.33
C LEU A 258 -8.30 29.57 -28.18
N PHE A 259 -9.47 30.20 -28.07
CA PHE A 259 -9.56 31.61 -27.72
C PHE A 259 -8.92 31.88 -26.35
N PRO A 260 -8.37 33.08 -26.10
CA PRO A 260 -7.73 33.40 -24.81
C PRO A 260 -8.62 33.15 -23.59
N TRP A 261 -9.93 33.39 -23.70
CA TRP A 261 -10.87 33.11 -22.62
C TRP A 261 -11.13 31.59 -22.43
N GLN A 262 -11.07 30.79 -23.50
CA GLN A 262 -11.19 29.33 -23.41
C GLN A 262 -9.97 28.74 -22.72
N LYS A 263 -8.76 29.20 -23.07
CA LYS A 263 -7.51 28.82 -22.38
C LYS A 263 -7.65 29.07 -20.87
N ARG A 264 -8.04 30.29 -20.47
CA ARG A 264 -8.27 30.63 -19.05
C ARG A 264 -9.32 29.75 -18.36
N ALA A 265 -10.40 29.39 -19.05
CA ALA A 265 -11.48 28.59 -18.49
C ALA A 265 -11.10 27.10 -18.34
N VAL A 266 -10.23 26.58 -19.22
CA VAL A 266 -9.83 25.17 -19.27
C VAL A 266 -8.71 24.85 -18.29
N VAL A 267 -7.75 25.76 -18.09
CA VAL A 267 -6.62 25.57 -17.17
C VAL A 267 -7.03 25.00 -15.79
N PRO A 268 -7.96 25.61 -15.03
CA PRO A 268 -8.36 25.09 -13.72
C PRO A 268 -9.04 23.72 -13.79
N ILE A 269 -9.72 23.41 -14.90
CA ILE A 269 -10.36 22.10 -15.12
C ILE A 269 -9.29 21.02 -15.29
N ILE A 270 -8.29 21.26 -16.13
CA ILE A 270 -7.23 20.30 -16.43
C ILE A 270 -6.34 20.06 -15.21
N ASP A 271 -5.94 21.12 -14.51
CA ASP A 271 -5.14 21.02 -13.29
C ASP A 271 -5.90 20.25 -12.17
N THR A 272 -7.19 20.54 -12.01
CA THR A 272 -8.08 19.80 -11.10
C THR A 272 -8.07 18.31 -11.42
N VAL A 273 -8.26 17.95 -12.69
CA VAL A 273 -8.30 16.55 -13.14
C VAL A 273 -6.97 15.85 -12.87
N ARG A 274 -5.83 16.49 -13.17
CA ARG A 274 -4.49 15.98 -12.81
C ARG A 274 -4.44 15.64 -11.34
N HIS A 275 -4.72 16.61 -10.47
CA HIS A 275 -4.56 16.42 -9.04
C HIS A 275 -5.51 15.38 -8.46
N VAL A 276 -6.75 15.29 -8.95
CA VAL A 276 -7.71 14.25 -8.53
C VAL A 276 -7.24 12.86 -8.98
N TYR A 277 -6.78 12.74 -10.23
CA TYR A 277 -6.31 11.49 -10.82
C TYR A 277 -5.07 10.95 -10.09
N ASP A 278 -4.06 11.80 -9.89
CA ASP A 278 -2.81 11.45 -9.22
C ASP A 278 -3.02 11.14 -7.72
N ALA A 279 -4.02 11.77 -7.09
CA ALA A 279 -4.41 11.45 -5.72
C ALA A 279 -5.15 10.11 -5.58
N SER A 280 -5.55 9.49 -6.69
CA SER A 280 -6.52 8.39 -6.71
C SER A 280 -6.20 7.26 -7.71
N PRO A 281 -4.95 6.77 -7.80
CA PRO A 281 -4.51 5.86 -8.87
C PRO A 281 -5.18 4.47 -8.89
N HIS A 282 -5.93 4.12 -7.84
CA HIS A 282 -6.62 2.82 -7.69
C HIS A 282 -8.14 2.96 -7.61
N ILE A 283 -8.69 4.16 -7.81
CA ILE A 283 -10.15 4.37 -7.84
C ILE A 283 -10.60 4.26 -9.30
N ALA A 284 -11.64 3.45 -9.55
CA ALA A 284 -12.20 3.27 -10.89
C ALA A 284 -12.68 4.60 -11.50
N ASN A 285 -13.35 5.44 -10.68
CA ASN A 285 -13.76 6.79 -11.03
C ASN A 285 -13.21 7.83 -10.04
N PRO A 286 -12.01 8.39 -10.30
CA PRO A 286 -11.36 9.36 -9.42
C PRO A 286 -12.17 10.64 -9.17
N LEU A 287 -12.87 11.16 -10.17
CA LEU A 287 -13.60 12.45 -10.12
C LEU A 287 -14.82 12.43 -9.19
N HIS A 288 -15.31 11.24 -8.85
CA HIS A 288 -16.39 11.06 -7.87
C HIS A 288 -15.89 11.06 -6.42
N LYS A 289 -14.59 11.26 -6.19
CA LYS A 289 -14.02 11.31 -4.84
C LYS A 289 -14.53 12.56 -4.09
N PRO A 290 -15.06 12.41 -2.86
CA PRO A 290 -15.39 13.56 -2.04
C PRO A 290 -14.16 14.35 -1.62
N GLY A 291 -14.31 15.68 -1.55
CA GLY A 291 -13.26 16.61 -1.17
C GLY A 291 -13.80 18.03 -1.06
N VAL A 292 -12.88 18.97 -0.82
CA VAL A 292 -13.16 20.41 -0.73
C VAL A 292 -12.37 21.14 -1.82
N MET A 293 -13.01 22.08 -2.49
CA MET A 293 -12.41 22.97 -3.49
C MET A 293 -12.69 24.42 -3.12
N LEU A 294 -11.63 25.20 -3.00
CA LEU A 294 -11.66 26.61 -2.65
C LEU A 294 -11.33 27.44 -3.89
N LEU A 295 -12.17 28.41 -4.25
CA LEU A 295 -11.96 29.23 -5.46
C LEU A 295 -12.11 30.72 -5.14
N ASP A 296 -11.02 31.47 -5.30
CA ASP A 296 -11.09 32.92 -5.26
C ASP A 296 -11.41 33.47 -6.65
N ARG A 297 -12.55 34.15 -6.78
CA ARG A 297 -13.03 34.82 -8.01
C ARG A 297 -12.97 33.94 -9.27
N PRO A 298 -13.58 32.74 -9.28
CA PRO A 298 -13.64 31.90 -10.48
C PRO A 298 -14.41 32.57 -11.63
N ASP A 299 -15.17 33.63 -11.36
CA ASP A 299 -15.78 34.50 -12.37
C ASP A 299 -14.77 35.17 -13.30
N ARG A 300 -13.49 35.25 -12.91
CA ARG A 300 -12.40 35.79 -13.75
C ARG A 300 -11.82 34.77 -14.74
N PHE A 301 -12.10 33.48 -14.56
CA PHE A 301 -11.55 32.43 -15.43
C PHE A 301 -12.24 32.38 -16.79
N SER A 302 -13.44 32.97 -16.91
CA SER A 302 -14.22 33.01 -18.15
C SER A 302 -14.91 34.37 -18.30
N THR A 303 -15.64 34.57 -19.39
CA THR A 303 -16.42 35.80 -19.56
C THR A 303 -17.70 35.74 -18.72
N PRO A 304 -18.32 36.88 -18.35
CA PRO A 304 -19.58 36.90 -17.60
C PRO A 304 -20.70 36.06 -18.24
N LYS A 305 -20.77 36.04 -19.57
CA LYS A 305 -21.75 35.23 -20.34
C LYS A 305 -21.50 33.72 -20.22
N VAL A 306 -20.23 33.30 -20.09
CA VAL A 306 -19.83 31.88 -20.04
C VAL A 306 -19.77 31.35 -18.61
N PHE A 307 -19.53 32.21 -17.61
CA PHE A 307 -19.36 31.82 -16.21
C PHE A 307 -20.48 30.89 -15.67
N PRO A 308 -21.78 31.13 -15.92
CA PRO A 308 -22.83 30.21 -15.47
C PRO A 308 -22.71 28.80 -16.07
N ARG A 309 -22.28 28.70 -17.34
CA ARG A 309 -22.01 27.42 -18.02
C ARG A 309 -20.77 26.74 -17.43
N TRP A 310 -19.73 27.50 -17.12
CA TRP A 310 -18.52 26.99 -16.48
C TRP A 310 -18.81 26.40 -15.09
N ILE A 311 -19.60 27.07 -14.26
CA ILE A 311 -20.06 26.55 -12.95
C ILE A 311 -20.80 25.21 -13.12
N THR A 312 -21.67 25.13 -14.13
CA THR A 312 -22.41 23.89 -14.42
C THR A 312 -21.47 22.76 -14.87
N ALA A 313 -20.42 23.07 -15.64
CA ALA A 313 -19.40 22.11 -16.04
C ALA A 313 -18.63 21.57 -14.82
N MET A 314 -18.19 22.44 -13.92
CA MET A 314 -17.49 22.05 -12.69
C MET A 314 -18.35 21.21 -11.76
N ASP A 315 -19.63 21.57 -11.61
CA ASP A 315 -20.58 20.82 -10.79
C ASP A 315 -20.75 19.37 -11.28
N ARG A 316 -20.76 19.17 -12.61
CA ARG A 316 -20.84 17.86 -13.27
C ARG A 316 -19.52 17.09 -13.25
N LEU A 317 -18.40 17.80 -13.42
CA LEU A 317 -17.07 17.21 -13.39
C LEU A 317 -16.79 16.59 -12.02
N LEU A 318 -17.19 17.28 -10.94
CA LEU A 318 -16.93 16.88 -9.56
C LEU A 318 -18.24 16.77 -8.77
N PRO A 319 -19.00 15.67 -8.94
CA PRO A 319 -20.34 15.54 -8.38
C PRO A 319 -20.35 15.55 -6.84
N ASN A 320 -19.28 15.04 -6.21
CA ASN A 320 -19.18 14.85 -4.77
C ASN A 320 -18.22 15.83 -4.07
N VAL A 321 -17.80 16.91 -4.72
CA VAL A 321 -16.89 17.91 -4.12
C VAL A 321 -17.69 19.08 -3.58
N GLN A 322 -17.33 19.52 -2.37
CA GLN A 322 -17.82 20.74 -1.76
C GLN A 322 -17.01 21.93 -2.26
N PHE A 323 -17.68 22.97 -2.74
CA PHE A 323 -17.10 24.20 -3.23
C PHE A 323 -17.33 25.35 -2.24
N VAL A 324 -16.28 26.10 -1.95
CA VAL A 324 -16.37 27.41 -1.26
C VAL A 324 -15.71 28.43 -2.16
N ILE A 325 -16.47 29.45 -2.57
CA ILE A 325 -16.06 30.37 -3.62
C ILE A 325 -16.31 31.83 -3.21
N THR A 326 -15.47 32.75 -3.65
CA THR A 326 -15.75 34.20 -3.59
C THR A 326 -16.29 34.65 -4.96
N LEU A 327 -17.27 35.56 -4.99
CA LEU A 327 -17.88 36.01 -6.26
C LEU A 327 -18.11 37.52 -6.28
N SER A 328 -17.92 38.12 -7.46
CA SER A 328 -18.43 39.47 -7.71
C SER A 328 -19.95 39.50 -7.64
N GLN A 329 -20.53 40.67 -7.35
CA GLN A 329 -21.98 40.83 -7.28
C GLN A 329 -22.69 40.37 -8.57
N ASN A 330 -22.15 40.74 -9.73
CA ASN A 330 -22.68 40.32 -11.03
C ASN A 330 -22.62 38.79 -11.23
N ALA A 331 -21.50 38.16 -10.84
CA ALA A 331 -21.36 36.71 -10.92
C ALA A 331 -22.30 35.97 -9.95
N ASP A 332 -22.58 36.55 -8.78
CA ASP A 332 -23.53 35.98 -7.82
C ASP A 332 -24.97 36.02 -8.34
N LEU A 333 -25.36 37.13 -8.97
CA LEU A 333 -26.67 37.32 -9.62
C LEU A 333 -26.87 36.31 -10.75
N THR A 334 -25.87 36.14 -11.62
CA THR A 334 -25.91 35.22 -12.77
C THR A 334 -25.63 33.75 -12.41
N PHE A 335 -25.39 33.44 -11.13
CA PHE A 335 -25.09 32.08 -10.69
C PHE A 335 -26.27 31.12 -10.98
N PRO A 336 -26.04 29.94 -11.60
CA PRO A 336 -27.13 29.05 -12.03
C PRO A 336 -28.02 28.58 -10.88
N ASN A 337 -29.33 28.85 -10.97
CA ASN A 337 -30.31 28.45 -9.94
C ASN A 337 -30.33 26.94 -9.68
N ALA A 338 -30.19 26.12 -10.73
CA ALA A 338 -30.16 24.66 -10.62
C ALA A 338 -28.95 24.14 -9.82
N VAL A 339 -27.84 24.89 -9.80
CA VAL A 339 -26.62 24.55 -9.04
C VAL A 339 -26.68 25.17 -7.64
N ARG A 340 -27.24 26.37 -7.50
CA ARG A 340 -27.39 27.13 -6.23
C ARG A 340 -28.03 26.30 -5.11
N ARG A 341 -29.02 25.46 -5.45
CA ARG A 341 -29.76 24.62 -4.49
C ARG A 341 -29.13 23.24 -4.24
N ARG A 342 -28.03 22.89 -4.92
CA ARG A 342 -27.40 21.57 -4.78
C ARG A 342 -26.84 21.35 -3.38
N ARG A 343 -27.02 20.14 -2.88
CA ARG A 343 -26.55 19.70 -1.57
C ARG A 343 -25.84 18.35 -1.67
N LEU A 344 -24.85 18.12 -0.83
CA LEU A 344 -24.11 16.86 -0.71
C LEU A 344 -24.59 16.11 0.53
N LYS A 345 -24.73 14.78 0.42
CA LYS A 345 -25.10 13.94 1.57
C LYS A 345 -23.90 13.75 2.50
N LEU A 346 -24.12 13.99 3.79
CA LEU A 346 -23.14 13.73 4.83
C LEU A 346 -23.05 12.21 5.10
N PRO A 347 -21.85 11.69 5.39
CA PRO A 347 -21.67 10.27 5.68
C PRO A 347 -22.38 9.87 6.98
N GLY A 348 -23.30 8.89 6.91
CA GLY A 348 -24.03 8.35 8.06
C GLY A 348 -23.24 7.39 8.95
N ILE A 349 -23.82 7.02 10.10
CA ILE A 349 -23.30 5.97 10.98
C ILE A 349 -23.71 4.60 10.41
N ILE A 350 -22.74 3.71 10.22
CA ILE A 350 -23.05 2.29 9.93
C ILE A 350 -23.03 1.56 11.27
N ASN A 351 -24.15 0.95 11.66
CA ASN A 351 -24.22 0.17 12.89
C ASN A 351 -23.34 -1.08 12.76
N ARG A 352 -22.59 -1.39 13.83
CA ARG A 352 -21.78 -2.61 13.87
C ARG A 352 -22.73 -3.80 14.03
N PRO A 353 -22.62 -4.86 13.19
CA PRO A 353 -23.29 -6.11 13.49
C PRO A 353 -22.85 -6.57 14.89
N LYS A 354 -23.79 -6.99 15.76
CA LYS A 354 -23.45 -7.52 17.08
C LYS A 354 -22.40 -8.62 16.91
N GLN A 355 -21.19 -8.42 17.41
CA GLN A 355 -20.20 -9.49 17.45
C GLN A 355 -20.71 -10.56 18.40
N LYS A 356 -20.71 -11.84 17.97
CA LYS A 356 -20.94 -12.95 18.89
C LYS A 356 -19.93 -12.79 20.05
N PRO A 357 -20.39 -12.86 21.31
CA PRO A 357 -19.47 -12.77 22.45
C PRO A 357 -18.38 -13.83 22.29
N ALA A 358 -17.14 -13.47 22.62
CA ALA A 358 -16.04 -14.43 22.63
C ALA A 358 -16.45 -15.62 23.51
N PRO A 359 -16.19 -16.86 23.10
CA PRO A 359 -16.56 -18.02 23.90
C PRO A 359 -15.96 -17.88 25.30
N ARG A 360 -16.80 -17.92 26.35
CA ARG A 360 -16.30 -18.06 27.72
C ARG A 360 -15.67 -19.45 27.81
N LEU A 361 -14.38 -19.48 28.11
CA LEU A 361 -13.66 -20.74 28.33
C LEU A 361 -13.62 -21.07 29.80
N SER A 362 -13.75 -22.37 30.06
CA SER A 362 -13.60 -22.94 31.39
C SER A 362 -12.12 -23.14 31.73
N SER A 363 -11.81 -23.33 33.02
CA SER A 363 -10.45 -23.69 33.46
C SER A 363 -9.96 -25.03 32.89
N LYS A 364 -10.87 -25.90 32.47
CA LYS A 364 -10.57 -27.23 31.89
C LYS A 364 -10.26 -27.17 30.39
N ASP A 365 -10.55 -26.06 29.73
CA ASP A 365 -10.31 -25.88 28.30
C ASP A 365 -8.82 -25.63 28.03
N ILE A 366 -8.34 -26.03 26.86
CA ILE A 366 -6.96 -25.79 26.40
C ILE A 366 -6.94 -24.65 25.39
N LEU A 367 -6.08 -23.66 25.63
CA LEU A 367 -5.83 -22.60 24.66
C LEU A 367 -4.50 -22.83 23.94
N LEU A 368 -4.58 -22.95 22.62
CA LEU A 368 -3.43 -22.96 21.73
C LEU A 368 -3.27 -21.58 21.08
N ILE A 369 -2.06 -21.03 21.07
CA ILE A 369 -1.78 -19.72 20.49
C ILE A 369 -0.72 -19.84 19.39
N ASP A 370 -1.13 -19.55 18.15
CA ASP A 370 -0.20 -19.40 17.02
C ASP A 370 0.25 -17.94 16.91
N ILE A 371 1.50 -17.67 17.24
CA ILE A 371 2.00 -16.31 17.42
C ILE A 371 2.35 -15.65 16.08
N ASP A 372 3.10 -16.34 15.22
CA ASP A 372 3.72 -15.72 14.04
C ASP A 372 3.76 -16.61 12.78
N SER A 373 3.10 -17.78 12.80
CA SER A 373 3.10 -18.68 11.65
C SER A 373 2.30 -18.08 10.48
N ARG A 374 2.80 -18.28 9.25
CA ARG A 374 2.05 -17.98 8.00
C ARG A 374 1.32 -19.20 7.46
N LEU A 375 1.87 -20.38 7.75
CA LEU A 375 1.25 -21.67 7.49
C LEU A 375 0.69 -22.22 8.81
N PRO A 376 -0.31 -23.10 8.75
CA PRO A 376 -0.77 -23.87 9.91
C PRO A 376 0.39 -24.50 10.68
N ASN A 377 0.32 -24.38 12.00
CA ASN A 377 1.40 -24.82 12.87
C ASN A 377 1.23 -26.30 13.25
N LEU A 378 2.05 -27.16 12.64
CA LEU A 378 1.97 -28.62 12.80
C LEU A 378 2.09 -29.07 14.27
N ALA A 379 2.94 -28.41 15.06
CA ALA A 379 3.10 -28.73 16.47
C ALA A 379 1.82 -28.44 17.28
N LEU A 380 1.14 -27.33 16.98
CA LEU A 380 -0.15 -27.02 17.61
C LEU A 380 -1.25 -27.98 17.15
N MET A 381 -1.25 -28.42 15.89
CA MET A 381 -2.19 -29.44 15.41
C MET A 381 -2.04 -30.76 16.18
N LYS A 382 -0.81 -31.22 16.41
CA LYS A 382 -0.54 -32.44 17.20
C LYS A 382 -0.88 -32.29 18.68
N LEU A 383 -0.64 -31.11 19.27
CA LEU A 383 -1.10 -30.78 20.62
C LEU A 383 -2.63 -30.80 20.72
N SER A 384 -3.34 -30.29 19.71
CA SER A 384 -4.80 -30.33 19.68
C SER A 384 -5.32 -31.76 19.68
N THR A 385 -4.77 -32.65 18.83
CA THR A 385 -5.09 -34.08 18.84
C THR A 385 -4.88 -34.68 20.23
N HIS A 386 -3.72 -34.43 20.85
CA HIS A 386 -3.40 -34.94 22.19
C HIS A 386 -4.44 -34.57 23.24
N PHE A 387 -4.85 -33.30 23.29
CA PHE A 387 -5.80 -32.84 24.30
C PHE A 387 -7.24 -33.24 24.01
N LYS A 388 -7.64 -33.29 22.73
CA LYS A 388 -8.96 -33.80 22.33
C LYS A 388 -9.12 -35.28 22.67
N MET A 389 -8.08 -36.10 22.48
CA MET A 389 -8.09 -37.52 22.91
C MET A 389 -8.27 -37.69 24.44
N LYS A 390 -7.98 -36.66 25.24
CA LYS A 390 -8.24 -36.63 26.69
C LYS A 390 -9.61 -36.04 27.05
N GLY A 391 -10.50 -35.87 26.07
CA GLY A 391 -11.81 -35.24 26.26
C GLY A 391 -11.77 -33.74 26.53
N LYS A 392 -10.60 -33.08 26.39
CA LYS A 392 -10.51 -31.63 26.59
C LYS A 392 -10.97 -30.87 25.34
N ARG A 393 -11.68 -29.77 25.55
CA ARG A 393 -12.00 -28.80 24.49
C ARG A 393 -10.77 -27.95 24.19
N VAL A 394 -10.44 -27.80 22.90
CA VAL A 394 -9.27 -27.06 22.42
C VAL A 394 -9.70 -25.86 21.59
N ILE A 395 -9.09 -24.69 21.85
CA ILE A 395 -9.32 -23.46 21.09
C ILE A 395 -8.01 -22.93 20.52
N LEU A 396 -8.04 -22.50 19.26
CA LEU A 396 -6.96 -21.75 18.64
C LEU A 396 -7.21 -20.25 18.75
N ALA A 397 -6.25 -19.52 19.32
CA ALA A 397 -6.14 -18.07 19.25
C ALA A 397 -4.88 -17.67 18.48
N ARG A 398 -4.75 -16.40 18.10
CA ARG A 398 -3.63 -15.91 17.28
C ARG A 398 -2.89 -14.76 17.97
N ARG A 399 -1.59 -14.62 17.68
CA ARG A 399 -0.74 -13.51 18.15
C ARG A 399 -0.76 -13.37 19.69
N ASP A 400 -1.19 -12.22 20.21
CA ASP A 400 -1.30 -11.88 21.62
C ASP A 400 -2.76 -11.83 22.11
N ASP A 401 -3.64 -12.65 21.51
CA ASP A 401 -5.02 -12.83 21.97
C ASP A 401 -5.07 -13.33 23.42
N ARG A 402 -5.88 -12.66 24.24
CA ARG A 402 -6.03 -12.91 25.67
C ARG A 402 -7.44 -13.33 25.97
N ILE A 403 -7.62 -14.56 26.45
CA ILE A 403 -8.91 -15.13 26.82
C ILE A 403 -8.91 -15.38 28.33
N LYS A 404 -9.94 -14.90 29.02
CA LYS A 404 -10.12 -15.11 30.47
C LYS A 404 -10.61 -16.53 30.74
N GLY A 405 -10.22 -17.07 31.90
CA GLY A 405 -10.77 -18.32 32.45
C GLY A 405 -9.97 -19.58 32.15
N VAL A 406 -8.99 -19.54 31.23
CA VAL A 406 -8.14 -20.70 30.89
C VAL A 406 -6.92 -20.77 31.81
N GLN A 407 -6.56 -21.97 32.27
CA GLN A 407 -5.38 -22.20 33.10
C GLN A 407 -4.21 -22.85 32.33
N GLU A 408 -4.49 -23.63 31.27
CA GLU A 408 -3.46 -24.29 30.45
C GLU A 408 -3.37 -23.66 29.06
N VAL A 409 -2.27 -22.95 28.79
CA VAL A 409 -2.03 -22.23 27.55
C VAL A 409 -0.73 -22.69 26.90
N TYR A 410 -0.80 -23.10 25.63
CA TYR A 410 0.37 -23.49 24.84
C TYR A 410 0.52 -22.57 23.65
N ALA A 411 1.68 -21.92 23.52
CA ALA A 411 1.95 -21.02 22.42
C ALA A 411 3.14 -21.50 21.58
N SER A 412 3.06 -21.29 20.27
CA SER A 412 4.13 -21.65 19.33
C SER A 412 4.56 -20.42 18.54
N CYS A 413 5.88 -20.18 18.47
CA CYS A 413 6.46 -19.21 17.56
C CYS A 413 7.66 -19.76 16.79
N ILE A 414 7.71 -19.43 15.51
CA ILE A 414 8.72 -19.90 14.57
C ILE A 414 9.90 -18.92 14.50
N PHE A 415 9.64 -17.61 14.62
CA PHE A 415 10.65 -16.57 14.42
C PHE A 415 11.08 -15.90 15.73
N SER A 416 12.32 -15.40 15.78
CA SER A 416 12.91 -14.77 16.98
C SER A 416 12.94 -13.24 16.92
N HIS A 417 12.18 -12.60 16.02
CA HIS A 417 12.26 -11.15 15.82
C HIS A 417 11.56 -10.34 16.93
N SER A 418 11.91 -9.05 17.06
CA SER A 418 11.44 -8.16 18.14
C SER A 418 9.92 -8.16 18.36
N LYS A 419 9.11 -8.17 17.29
CA LYS A 419 7.64 -8.26 17.40
C LYS A 419 7.15 -9.57 18.04
N THR A 420 7.76 -10.71 17.71
CA THR A 420 7.44 -12.00 18.32
C THR A 420 7.81 -11.97 19.80
N LYS A 421 9.01 -11.48 20.14
CA LYS A 421 9.43 -11.30 21.54
C LYS A 421 8.44 -10.43 22.32
N TYR A 422 7.95 -9.35 21.71
CA TYR A 422 6.92 -8.49 22.31
C TYR A 422 5.60 -9.22 22.57
N HIS A 423 5.09 -9.99 21.60
CA HIS A 423 3.87 -10.80 21.80
C HIS A 423 4.06 -11.85 22.90
N VAL A 424 5.19 -12.56 22.90
CA VAL A 424 5.54 -13.54 23.95
C VAL A 424 5.59 -12.88 25.32
N LYS A 425 6.22 -11.70 25.45
CA LYS A 425 6.28 -10.94 26.70
C LYS A 425 4.88 -10.65 27.25
N LYS A 426 3.97 -10.12 26.42
CA LYS A 426 2.59 -9.86 26.81
C LYS A 426 1.83 -11.10 27.27
N LEU A 427 2.04 -12.21 26.57
CA LEU A 427 1.40 -13.47 26.93
C LEU A 427 1.90 -13.95 28.30
N ARG A 428 3.22 -13.85 28.57
CA ARG A 428 3.81 -14.18 29.87
C ARG A 428 3.28 -13.28 30.99
N GLU A 429 3.18 -11.98 30.75
CA GLU A 429 2.61 -11.01 31.71
C GLU A 429 1.15 -11.34 32.05
N TYR A 430 0.38 -11.87 31.10
CA TYR A 430 -1.05 -12.14 31.29
C TYR A 430 -1.35 -13.52 31.86
N TYR A 431 -0.71 -14.57 31.36
CA TYR A 431 -1.00 -15.96 31.72
C TYR A 431 -0.05 -16.53 32.79
N GLY A 432 1.05 -15.84 33.10
CA GLY A 432 1.99 -16.26 34.14
C GLY A 432 2.51 -17.69 33.94
N THR A 433 2.43 -18.49 35.00
CA THR A 433 2.87 -19.89 35.03
C THR A 433 2.00 -20.83 34.18
N GLY A 434 0.78 -20.43 33.82
CA GLY A 434 -0.11 -21.21 32.96
C GLY A 434 0.30 -21.24 31.48
N LEU A 435 1.34 -20.49 31.09
CA LEU A 435 1.82 -20.39 29.71
C LEU A 435 3.07 -21.24 29.44
N ILE A 436 2.95 -22.15 28.49
CA ILE A 436 4.05 -22.92 27.93
C ILE A 436 4.31 -22.43 26.50
N VAL A 437 5.49 -21.85 26.25
CA VAL A 437 5.88 -21.35 24.91
C VAL A 437 6.95 -22.24 24.29
N GLY A 438 6.72 -22.67 23.05
CA GLY A 438 7.67 -23.45 22.27
C GLY A 438 7.90 -22.93 20.85
N GLY A 439 8.63 -23.71 20.07
CA GLY A 439 9.01 -23.38 18.70
C GLY A 439 10.40 -22.73 18.60
N SER A 440 10.94 -22.72 17.38
CA SER A 440 12.31 -22.30 17.08
C SER A 440 12.60 -20.83 17.41
N GLY A 441 11.57 -19.99 17.52
CA GLY A 441 11.70 -18.60 17.95
C GLY A 441 12.01 -18.42 19.44
N ILE A 442 11.79 -19.47 20.26
CA ILE A 442 12.14 -19.51 21.68
C ILE A 442 13.41 -20.32 21.90
N ASP A 443 13.41 -21.55 21.41
CA ASP A 443 14.49 -22.51 21.59
C ASP A 443 14.50 -23.49 20.40
N VAL A 444 15.61 -23.47 19.66
CA VAL A 444 15.83 -24.30 18.48
C VAL A 444 15.85 -25.80 18.83
N LYS A 445 16.22 -26.17 20.06
CA LYS A 445 16.29 -27.57 20.52
C LYS A 445 14.98 -28.08 21.14
N ARG A 446 14.02 -27.20 21.44
CA ARG A 446 12.74 -27.59 22.04
C ARG A 446 11.91 -28.47 21.09
N ARG A 447 11.51 -29.65 21.56
CA ARG A 447 10.69 -30.62 20.80
C ARG A 447 9.39 -30.91 21.53
N LEU A 448 8.39 -31.37 20.78
CA LEU A 448 7.23 -32.02 21.39
C LEU A 448 7.69 -33.35 22.03
N PRO A 449 7.05 -33.79 23.12
CA PRO A 449 7.24 -35.14 23.63
C PRO A 449 7.02 -36.17 22.52
N LYS A 450 7.86 -37.21 22.43
CA LYS A 450 7.81 -38.23 21.36
C LYS A 450 6.41 -38.80 21.14
N LYS A 451 5.66 -39.04 22.23
CA LYS A 451 4.27 -39.54 22.17
C LYS A 451 3.30 -38.57 21.49
N ILE A 452 3.49 -37.26 21.64
CA ILE A 452 2.67 -36.22 20.99
C ILE A 452 3.14 -36.00 19.55
N GLU A 453 4.45 -36.02 19.31
CA GLU A 453 5.01 -35.87 17.95
C GLU A 453 4.55 -37.00 17.01
N LYS A 454 4.28 -38.20 17.51
CA LYS A 454 3.75 -39.32 16.69
C LYS A 454 2.25 -39.23 16.40
N LEU A 455 1.50 -38.33 17.03
CA LEU A 455 0.06 -38.21 16.81
C LEU A 455 -0.25 -37.59 15.42
N PRO A 456 -1.39 -37.96 14.81
CA PRO A 456 -1.87 -37.30 13.60
C PRO A 456 -2.19 -35.83 13.86
N ALA A 457 -2.07 -34.99 12.84
CA ALA A 457 -2.35 -33.56 12.94
C ALA A 457 -3.86 -33.29 12.91
N ASP A 458 -4.38 -32.49 13.86
CA ASP A 458 -5.77 -32.04 13.85
C ASP A 458 -6.02 -30.93 12.81
N TYR A 459 -6.50 -31.33 11.63
CA TYR A 459 -6.84 -30.40 10.54
C TYR A 459 -8.03 -29.48 10.85
N SER A 460 -8.90 -29.84 11.79
CA SER A 460 -10.04 -28.98 12.20
C SER A 460 -9.58 -27.71 12.93
N LEU A 461 -8.35 -27.71 13.46
CA LEU A 461 -7.75 -26.57 14.15
C LEU A 461 -7.47 -25.39 13.19
N TYR A 462 -7.19 -25.69 11.92
CA TYR A 462 -6.89 -24.72 10.86
C TYR A 462 -7.82 -24.92 9.66
N PRO A 463 -9.10 -24.51 9.75
CA PRO A 463 -10.08 -24.74 8.70
C PRO A 463 -9.70 -24.07 7.37
N GLU A 464 -8.80 -23.08 7.40
CA GLU A 464 -8.25 -22.48 6.19
C GLU A 464 -7.46 -23.46 5.30
N LEU A 465 -6.99 -24.60 5.81
CA LEU A 465 -6.32 -25.62 4.99
C LEU A 465 -7.25 -26.21 3.93
N LYS A 466 -8.53 -26.35 4.24
CA LYS A 466 -9.54 -26.96 3.37
C LYS A 466 -9.10 -28.37 2.94
N ASP A 467 -8.83 -28.53 1.65
CA ASP A 467 -8.50 -29.75 0.92
C ASP A 467 -6.99 -30.03 0.83
N ARG A 468 -6.19 -29.40 1.70
CA ARG A 468 -4.73 -29.45 1.64
C ARG A 468 -4.15 -30.17 2.85
N ALA A 469 -3.37 -31.22 2.59
CA ALA A 469 -2.49 -31.85 3.55
C ALA A 469 -1.26 -30.95 3.81
N ILE A 470 -0.67 -31.08 4.99
CA ILE A 470 0.58 -30.40 5.35
C ILE A 470 1.41 -31.31 6.25
N GLY A 471 2.71 -31.44 5.95
CA GLY A 471 3.57 -32.31 6.76
C GLY A 471 4.97 -32.50 6.22
N PHE A 472 5.67 -33.45 6.82
CA PHE A 472 7.05 -33.85 6.49
C PHE A 472 7.06 -35.33 6.13
N LEU A 473 7.67 -35.69 5.00
CA LEU A 473 8.10 -37.07 4.72
C LEU A 473 9.48 -37.29 5.31
N THR A 474 10.36 -36.30 5.14
CA THR A 474 11.74 -36.29 5.64
C THR A 474 12.02 -35.01 6.42
N ARG A 475 13.02 -35.08 7.30
CA ARG A 475 13.58 -33.93 8.02
C ARG A 475 15.10 -34.00 8.02
N GLY A 476 15.74 -32.84 8.11
CA GLY A 476 17.18 -32.72 8.12
C GLY A 476 17.76 -32.47 6.74
N CYS A 477 19.04 -32.10 6.73
CA CYS A 477 19.78 -31.78 5.52
C CYS A 477 21.25 -32.13 5.74
N PRO A 478 21.94 -32.77 4.77
CA PRO A 478 23.36 -33.09 4.92
C PRO A 478 24.27 -31.87 4.77
N PHE A 479 23.73 -30.72 4.33
CA PHE A 479 24.52 -29.51 4.14
C PHE A 479 24.54 -28.66 5.41
N GLU A 480 25.75 -28.27 5.82
CA GLU A 480 25.98 -27.45 7.01
C GLU A 480 26.06 -25.95 6.67
N CYS A 481 25.12 -25.47 5.86
CA CYS A 481 25.09 -24.06 5.46
C CYS A 481 25.07 -23.16 6.71
N PRO A 482 26.01 -22.22 6.88
CA PRO A 482 26.20 -21.49 8.15
C PRO A 482 25.02 -20.57 8.51
N PHE A 483 24.26 -20.13 7.51
CA PHE A 483 23.06 -19.32 7.70
C PHE A 483 21.82 -20.15 8.10
N CYS A 484 21.87 -21.48 7.97
CA CYS A 484 20.70 -22.34 8.01
C CYS A 484 20.42 -22.86 9.43
N ILE A 485 19.13 -22.91 9.80
CA ILE A 485 18.71 -23.47 11.10
C ILE A 485 18.67 -25.00 11.09
N VAL A 486 18.55 -25.62 9.92
CA VAL A 486 18.23 -27.05 9.76
C VAL A 486 19.26 -27.97 10.40
N PRO A 487 20.59 -27.79 10.20
CA PRO A 487 21.57 -28.70 10.80
C PRO A 487 21.48 -28.74 12.34
N VAL A 488 21.33 -27.57 12.97
CA VAL A 488 21.19 -27.46 14.43
C VAL A 488 19.85 -27.99 14.93
N LYS A 489 18.78 -27.85 14.12
CA LYS A 489 17.41 -28.21 14.52
C LYS A 489 17.09 -29.68 14.21
N GLU A 490 17.20 -30.10 12.98
CA GLU A 490 16.69 -31.40 12.52
C GLU A 490 17.81 -32.44 12.39
N GLY A 491 19.06 -31.99 12.20
CA GLY A 491 20.25 -32.84 12.05
C GLY A 491 20.35 -33.46 10.66
N SER A 492 20.93 -34.67 10.61
CA SER A 492 21.06 -35.45 9.37
C SER A 492 19.69 -35.82 8.79
N VAL A 493 19.67 -36.02 7.47
CA VAL A 493 18.45 -36.36 6.74
C VAL A 493 17.90 -37.71 7.20
N LYS A 494 16.60 -37.77 7.50
CA LYS A 494 15.90 -38.98 7.91
C LYS A 494 14.43 -38.94 7.51
N GLN A 495 13.87 -40.10 7.21
CA GLN A 495 12.43 -40.26 7.02
C GLN A 495 11.70 -40.16 8.36
N VAL A 496 10.58 -39.43 8.39
CA VAL A 496 9.72 -39.24 9.57
C VAL A 496 8.25 -39.57 9.33
N SER A 497 7.86 -39.77 8.06
CA SER A 497 6.49 -40.15 7.67
C SER A 497 6.49 -40.77 6.27
N ASP A 498 5.30 -41.09 5.77
CA ASP A 498 5.03 -41.57 4.42
C ASP A 498 3.80 -40.84 3.85
N LEU A 499 3.62 -40.94 2.52
CA LEU A 499 2.51 -40.28 1.83
C LEU A 499 1.15 -40.84 2.23
N GLY A 500 1.06 -42.12 2.63
CA GLY A 500 -0.16 -42.72 3.14
C GLY A 500 -0.64 -41.99 4.39
N ILE A 501 0.24 -41.78 5.37
CA ILE A 501 -0.06 -41.06 6.62
C ILE A 501 -0.45 -39.60 6.36
N LEU A 502 0.27 -38.91 5.48
CA LEU A 502 -0.02 -37.49 5.21
C LEU A 502 -1.35 -37.28 4.46
N LEU A 503 -1.80 -38.27 3.68
CA LEU A 503 -2.95 -38.17 2.78
C LEU A 503 -4.15 -39.03 3.21
N GLN A 504 -4.20 -39.49 4.47
CA GLN A 504 -5.22 -40.44 5.00
C GLN A 504 -6.69 -40.06 4.74
N ASN A 505 -6.99 -38.80 4.43
CA ASN A 505 -8.35 -38.31 4.16
C ASN A 505 -8.67 -38.16 2.67
N GLY A 506 -7.97 -38.88 1.78
CA GLY A 506 -8.16 -38.77 0.32
C GLY A 506 -7.74 -37.41 -0.25
N LEU A 507 -6.87 -36.68 0.47
CA LEU A 507 -6.41 -35.36 0.04
C LEU A 507 -5.44 -35.50 -1.14
N GLU A 508 -5.65 -34.69 -2.18
CA GLU A 508 -4.80 -34.72 -3.39
C GLU A 508 -3.79 -33.58 -3.44
N ARG A 509 -3.79 -32.67 -2.45
CA ARG A 509 -2.93 -31.49 -2.40
C ARG A 509 -2.06 -31.52 -1.16
N LEU A 510 -0.73 -31.44 -1.34
CA LEU A 510 0.25 -31.57 -0.26
C LEU A 510 1.17 -30.36 -0.16
N ILE A 511 1.15 -29.67 0.98
CA ILE A 511 2.19 -28.70 1.36
C ILE A 511 3.30 -29.49 2.07
N LEU A 512 4.38 -29.77 1.34
CA LEU A 512 5.50 -30.53 1.85
C LEU A 512 6.53 -29.61 2.50
N LEU A 513 6.86 -29.90 3.75
CA LEU A 513 7.72 -29.07 4.60
C LEU A 513 9.16 -29.58 4.70
N ASP A 514 9.49 -30.70 4.04
CA ASP A 514 10.82 -31.33 4.03
C ASP A 514 11.95 -30.33 3.78
N ASP A 515 12.98 -30.37 4.61
CA ASP A 515 14.10 -29.43 4.54
C ASP A 515 14.92 -29.60 3.25
N ASN A 516 15.14 -30.84 2.82
CA ASN A 516 15.76 -31.17 1.53
C ASN A 516 15.42 -32.61 1.10
N ILE A 517 14.22 -32.83 0.57
CA ILE A 517 13.76 -34.17 0.17
C ILE A 517 14.72 -34.87 -0.81
N LEU A 518 15.37 -34.13 -1.72
CA LEU A 518 16.27 -34.70 -2.73
C LEU A 518 17.56 -35.26 -2.15
N SER A 519 17.90 -34.90 -0.91
CA SER A 519 19.07 -35.43 -0.21
C SER A 519 18.84 -36.77 0.48
N HIS A 520 17.58 -37.21 0.58
CA HIS A 520 17.26 -38.50 1.18
C HIS A 520 17.62 -39.64 0.20
N PRO A 521 18.21 -40.77 0.65
CA PRO A 521 18.54 -41.90 -0.23
C PRO A 521 17.35 -42.42 -1.05
N ASN A 522 16.16 -42.47 -0.44
CA ASN A 522 14.91 -42.88 -1.10
C ASN A 522 14.16 -41.75 -1.83
N ALA A 523 14.84 -40.65 -2.22
CA ALA A 523 14.17 -39.52 -2.87
C ALA A 523 13.39 -39.93 -4.14
N ASN A 524 13.95 -40.79 -4.99
CA ASN A 524 13.28 -41.25 -6.21
C ASN A 524 11.97 -41.99 -5.88
N PHE A 525 11.98 -42.88 -4.88
CA PHE A 525 10.78 -43.58 -4.42
C PHE A 525 9.68 -42.61 -3.98
N PHE A 526 10.01 -41.57 -3.20
CA PHE A 526 9.01 -40.58 -2.79
C PHE A 526 8.44 -39.81 -3.99
N LEU A 527 9.29 -39.39 -4.93
CA LEU A 527 8.86 -38.66 -6.13
C LEU A 527 8.00 -39.56 -7.04
N GLU A 528 8.37 -40.83 -7.22
CA GLU A 528 7.58 -41.81 -7.94
C GLU A 528 6.21 -42.03 -7.33
N GLU A 529 6.12 -42.18 -6.01
CA GLU A 529 4.84 -42.30 -5.30
C GLU A 529 3.96 -41.07 -5.51
N MET A 530 4.54 -39.86 -5.49
CA MET A 530 3.79 -38.62 -5.80
C MET A 530 3.22 -38.66 -7.22
N VAL A 531 3.99 -39.16 -8.19
CA VAL A 531 3.56 -39.31 -9.59
C VAL A 531 2.46 -40.37 -9.71
N LYS A 532 2.65 -41.55 -9.11
CA LYS A 532 1.69 -42.67 -9.16
C LYS A 532 0.34 -42.28 -8.57
N ARG A 533 0.35 -41.54 -7.44
CA ARG A 533 -0.86 -41.05 -6.79
C ARG A 533 -1.47 -39.82 -7.46
N GLY A 534 -0.76 -39.22 -8.43
CA GLY A 534 -1.24 -38.05 -9.17
C GLY A 534 -1.43 -36.78 -8.33
N ILE A 535 -0.80 -36.67 -7.16
CA ILE A 535 -1.04 -35.54 -6.25
C ILE A 535 -0.43 -34.22 -6.75
N GLU A 536 -0.98 -33.11 -6.29
CA GLU A 536 -0.44 -31.77 -6.47
C GLU A 536 0.43 -31.42 -5.25
N VAL A 537 1.67 -30.96 -5.47
CA VAL A 537 2.66 -30.80 -4.39
C VAL A 537 3.22 -29.38 -4.37
N ASN A 538 3.23 -28.76 -3.21
CA ASN A 538 4.01 -27.56 -2.94
C ASN A 538 5.26 -27.94 -2.14
N PHE A 539 6.43 -27.86 -2.78
CA PHE A 539 7.74 -28.02 -2.14
C PHE A 539 8.13 -26.73 -1.42
N ASN A 540 7.69 -26.57 -0.16
CA ASN A 540 7.74 -25.27 0.52
C ASN A 540 9.15 -24.81 0.91
N GLN A 541 10.10 -25.72 1.18
CA GLN A 541 11.49 -25.38 1.53
C GLN A 541 12.45 -25.31 0.33
N THR A 542 11.92 -25.28 -0.89
CA THR A 542 12.68 -25.38 -2.15
C THR A 542 13.40 -26.71 -2.34
N LEU A 543 13.77 -27.01 -3.59
CA LEU A 543 14.57 -28.16 -3.96
C LEU A 543 16.02 -27.72 -4.20
N ASP A 544 16.99 -28.56 -3.85
CA ASP A 544 18.39 -28.34 -4.22
C ASP A 544 18.64 -28.85 -5.64
N ILE A 545 18.76 -27.92 -6.59
CA ILE A 545 18.97 -28.23 -8.00
C ILE A 545 20.27 -29.01 -8.26
N ARG A 546 21.27 -28.91 -7.37
CA ARG A 546 22.55 -29.61 -7.52
C ARG A 546 22.39 -31.12 -7.38
N LEU A 547 21.36 -31.56 -6.65
CA LEU A 547 21.03 -32.97 -6.40
C LEU A 547 20.16 -33.60 -7.50
N ILE A 548 19.79 -32.85 -8.53
CA ILE A 548 19.00 -33.38 -9.64
C ILE A 548 19.87 -34.27 -10.53
N ASP A 549 19.30 -35.37 -10.99
CA ASP A 549 19.80 -36.19 -12.09
C ASP A 549 18.69 -36.37 -13.13
N LYS A 550 18.97 -37.14 -14.19
CA LYS A 550 18.01 -37.36 -15.28
C LYS A 550 16.69 -37.97 -14.77
N GLU A 551 16.76 -38.88 -13.81
CA GLU A 551 15.59 -39.58 -13.26
C GLU A 551 14.73 -38.63 -12.42
N LYS A 552 15.33 -37.92 -11.45
CA LYS A 552 14.66 -36.90 -10.64
C LYS A 552 14.06 -35.80 -11.50
N ALA A 553 14.77 -35.35 -12.53
CA ALA A 553 14.26 -34.34 -13.47
C ALA A 553 12.98 -34.82 -14.17
N ASN A 554 12.98 -36.07 -14.67
CA ASN A 554 11.82 -36.67 -15.31
C ASN A 554 10.63 -36.81 -14.33
N LEU A 555 10.88 -37.25 -13.10
CA LEU A 555 9.83 -37.36 -12.07
C LEU A 555 9.25 -36.00 -11.68
N LEU A 556 10.10 -35.00 -11.41
CA LEU A 556 9.67 -33.63 -11.06
C LEU A 556 8.84 -32.96 -12.17
N LYS A 557 9.10 -33.29 -13.45
CA LYS A 557 8.29 -32.79 -14.57
C LYS A 557 6.90 -33.45 -14.64
N ARG A 558 6.75 -34.67 -14.13
CA ARG A 558 5.47 -35.39 -14.04
C ARG A 558 4.66 -35.00 -12.80
N ILE A 559 5.33 -34.56 -11.73
CA ILE A 559 4.66 -34.04 -10.52
C ILE A 559 4.01 -32.68 -10.83
N ARG A 560 2.75 -32.51 -10.39
CA ARG A 560 2.03 -31.24 -10.43
C ARG A 560 2.55 -30.31 -9.32
N SER A 561 3.73 -29.71 -9.55
CA SER A 561 4.37 -28.79 -8.61
C SER A 561 3.67 -27.42 -8.61
N SER A 562 3.21 -26.95 -7.45
CA SER A 562 2.36 -25.78 -7.34
C SER A 562 2.76 -24.84 -6.21
N ASN A 563 2.23 -23.61 -6.25
CA ASN A 563 2.41 -22.65 -5.17
C ASN A 563 1.58 -23.09 -3.96
N VAL A 564 1.84 -22.50 -2.78
CA VAL A 564 1.14 -22.88 -1.53
C VAL A 564 -0.40 -22.71 -1.55
N ARG A 565 -0.92 -21.94 -2.52
CA ARG A 565 -2.36 -21.75 -2.73
C ARG A 565 -2.95 -22.71 -3.77
N PHE A 566 -2.13 -23.52 -4.44
CA PHE A 566 -2.54 -24.44 -5.50
C PHE A 566 -3.35 -23.74 -6.61
N THR A 567 -2.89 -22.55 -7.00
CA THR A 567 -3.53 -21.73 -8.05
C THR A 567 -2.70 -21.63 -9.32
N ARG A 568 -1.42 -22.00 -9.24
CA ARG A 568 -0.50 -22.00 -10.39
C ARG A 568 0.61 -23.02 -10.18
N ARG A 569 1.03 -23.63 -11.29
CA ARG A 569 2.25 -24.43 -11.35
C ARG A 569 3.46 -23.55 -11.04
N VAL A 570 4.35 -24.01 -10.18
CA VAL A 570 5.64 -23.35 -9.90
C VAL A 570 6.63 -24.37 -9.36
N TYR A 571 7.88 -24.20 -9.77
CA TYR A 571 9.03 -24.92 -9.23
C TYR A 571 9.80 -24.00 -8.29
N HIS A 572 10.21 -24.52 -7.14
CA HIS A 572 10.94 -23.75 -6.13
C HIS A 572 12.35 -24.31 -5.97
N PHE A 573 13.36 -23.49 -6.27
CA PHE A 573 14.78 -23.80 -6.06
C PHE A 573 15.43 -22.74 -5.18
N SER A 574 16.64 -23.00 -4.69
CA SER A 574 17.46 -22.03 -3.96
C SER A 574 18.74 -21.69 -4.73
N LEU A 575 19.19 -20.43 -4.66
CA LEU A 575 20.48 -19.99 -5.18
C LEU A 575 21.05 -18.89 -4.27
N ASN A 576 21.88 -19.27 -3.31
CA ASN A 576 22.32 -18.39 -2.22
C ASN A 576 23.76 -17.86 -2.38
N ASP A 577 24.52 -18.38 -3.33
CA ASP A 577 25.90 -17.99 -3.63
C ASP A 577 26.13 -18.02 -5.15
N THR A 578 27.33 -17.64 -5.57
CA THR A 578 27.78 -17.69 -6.97
C THR A 578 28.63 -18.92 -7.27
N GLU A 579 28.74 -19.86 -6.34
CA GLU A 579 29.54 -21.05 -6.52
C GLU A 579 28.80 -22.02 -7.45
N LYS A 580 29.57 -22.68 -8.33
CA LYS A 580 29.04 -23.77 -9.18
C LYS A 580 27.84 -23.36 -10.05
N LEU A 581 27.74 -22.11 -10.49
CA LEU A 581 26.66 -21.66 -11.40
C LEU A 581 26.60 -22.49 -12.69
N ASP A 582 27.74 -22.97 -13.20
CA ASP A 582 27.76 -23.85 -14.37
C ASP A 582 27.16 -25.22 -14.09
N LEU A 583 27.37 -25.77 -12.88
CA LEU A 583 26.69 -26.97 -12.45
C LEU A 583 25.18 -26.73 -12.36
N VAL A 584 24.76 -25.61 -11.76
CA VAL A 584 23.35 -25.22 -11.68
C VAL A 584 22.73 -25.16 -13.08
N ARG A 585 23.41 -24.55 -14.05
CA ARG A 585 22.96 -24.48 -15.45
C ARG A 585 22.80 -25.88 -16.05
N ARG A 586 23.82 -26.73 -15.98
CA ARG A 586 23.77 -28.10 -16.51
C ARG A 586 22.65 -28.93 -15.88
N LYS A 587 22.39 -28.76 -14.58
CA LYS A 587 21.27 -29.44 -13.89
C LYS A 587 19.92 -28.86 -14.29
N TYR A 588 19.83 -27.54 -14.48
CA TYR A 588 18.63 -26.86 -14.96
C TYR A 588 18.20 -27.33 -16.35
N GLU A 589 19.17 -27.51 -17.25
CA GLU A 589 18.93 -27.99 -18.63
C GLU A 589 18.27 -29.38 -18.66
N GLN A 590 18.57 -30.25 -17.69
CA GLN A 590 17.93 -31.59 -17.59
C GLN A 590 16.42 -31.51 -17.35
N LEU A 591 15.93 -30.44 -16.72
CA LEU A 591 14.50 -30.22 -16.47
C LEU A 591 13.74 -29.74 -17.70
N ARG A 592 14.44 -29.24 -18.73
CA ARG A 592 13.85 -28.81 -20.01
C ARG A 592 12.68 -27.85 -19.79
N PHE A 593 12.92 -26.77 -19.03
CA PHE A 593 11.92 -25.73 -18.81
C PHE A 593 11.78 -24.84 -20.04
N ALA A 594 10.55 -24.42 -20.31
CA ALA A 594 10.24 -23.43 -21.34
C ALA A 594 10.15 -22.02 -20.73
N PRO A 595 10.25 -20.95 -21.53
CA PRO A 595 10.05 -19.57 -21.05
C PRO A 595 8.68 -19.32 -20.38
N SER A 596 7.67 -20.15 -20.67
CA SER A 596 6.33 -20.09 -20.08
C SER A 596 6.21 -20.81 -18.73
N ASP A 597 7.19 -21.63 -18.35
CA ASP A 597 7.23 -22.25 -17.03
C ASP A 597 7.48 -21.19 -15.94
N ASN A 598 7.03 -21.48 -14.72
CA ASN A 598 7.25 -20.61 -13.56
C ASN A 598 8.29 -21.26 -12.66
N VAL A 599 9.55 -20.82 -12.74
CA VAL A 599 10.64 -21.40 -11.95
C VAL A 599 11.22 -20.36 -11.00
N GLU A 600 10.78 -20.42 -9.75
CA GLU A 600 11.17 -19.48 -8.71
C GLU A 600 12.47 -19.92 -8.04
N PHE A 601 13.46 -19.04 -8.02
CA PHE A 601 14.67 -19.20 -7.22
C PHE A 601 14.63 -18.30 -6.01
N ILE A 602 14.66 -18.89 -4.82
CA ILE A 602 14.86 -18.15 -3.58
C ILE A 602 16.33 -17.78 -3.47
N CYS A 603 16.60 -16.48 -3.48
CA CYS A 603 17.93 -15.91 -3.33
C CYS A 603 18.00 -15.14 -2.01
N MET A 604 18.80 -15.66 -1.08
CA MET A 604 19.11 -14.93 0.14
C MET A 604 20.04 -13.75 -0.19
N TYR A 605 19.83 -12.61 0.48
CA TYR A 605 20.72 -11.45 0.43
C TYR A 605 20.98 -10.87 1.82
N GLY A 606 22.05 -10.08 1.95
CA GLY A 606 22.39 -9.40 3.18
C GLY A 606 22.86 -10.35 4.29
N TYR A 607 23.59 -11.41 3.91
CA TYR A 607 24.34 -12.28 4.82
C TYR A 607 25.84 -12.09 4.61
N ASN A 608 26.35 -12.57 3.46
CA ASN A 608 27.77 -12.58 3.10
C ASN A 608 28.00 -12.42 1.57
N THR A 609 26.98 -12.03 0.80
CA THR A 609 27.13 -11.76 -0.64
C THR A 609 27.42 -10.28 -0.87
N THR A 610 28.27 -9.95 -1.85
CA THR A 610 28.46 -8.58 -2.33
C THR A 610 27.37 -8.18 -3.33
N LEU A 611 27.27 -6.88 -3.66
CA LEU A 611 26.39 -6.40 -4.72
C LEU A 611 26.73 -7.08 -6.07
N ALA A 612 28.02 -7.22 -6.40
CA ALA A 612 28.47 -7.90 -7.60
C ALA A 612 28.02 -9.38 -7.63
N ASN A 613 28.03 -10.06 -6.48
CA ASN A 613 27.52 -11.44 -6.39
C ASN A 613 26.01 -11.50 -6.61
N ASP A 614 25.25 -10.58 -6.01
CA ASP A 614 23.79 -10.48 -6.20
C ASP A 614 23.46 -10.24 -7.67
N LEU A 615 24.14 -9.27 -8.31
CA LEU A 615 24.00 -8.96 -9.73
C LEU A 615 24.30 -10.18 -10.60
N LYS A 616 25.43 -10.87 -10.35
CA LYS A 616 25.83 -12.09 -11.08
C LYS A 616 24.75 -13.18 -10.99
N ARG A 617 24.18 -13.42 -9.80
CA ARG A 617 23.09 -14.39 -9.62
C ARG A 617 21.84 -13.99 -10.39
N PHE A 618 21.45 -12.72 -10.36
CA PHE A 618 20.23 -12.27 -11.03
C PHE A 618 20.38 -12.26 -12.55
N ARG A 619 21.56 -11.88 -13.07
CA ARG A 619 21.91 -12.01 -14.49
C ARG A 619 21.86 -13.48 -14.93
N PHE A 620 22.47 -14.36 -14.14
CA PHE A 620 22.42 -15.80 -14.36
C PHE A 620 20.97 -16.32 -14.45
N LEU A 621 20.13 -16.00 -13.47
CA LEU A 621 18.73 -16.42 -13.47
C LEU A 621 17.96 -15.85 -14.67
N ARG A 622 18.21 -14.61 -15.05
CA ARG A 622 17.55 -13.98 -16.21
C ARG A 622 17.86 -14.70 -17.52
N SER A 623 19.04 -15.34 -17.61
CA SER A 623 19.47 -16.14 -18.76
C SER A 623 18.81 -17.52 -18.85
N LEU A 624 18.10 -17.98 -17.81
CA LEU A 624 17.48 -19.31 -17.78
C LEU A 624 15.99 -19.24 -18.20
N PRO A 625 15.51 -20.15 -19.07
CA PRO A 625 14.12 -20.17 -19.50
C PRO A 625 13.13 -20.34 -18.34
N GLY A 626 12.20 -19.39 -18.17
CA GLY A 626 11.14 -19.46 -17.15
C GLY A 626 11.61 -19.17 -15.71
N ALA A 627 12.90 -18.92 -15.50
CA ALA A 627 13.45 -18.64 -14.18
C ALA A 627 13.21 -17.18 -13.75
N TYR A 628 12.93 -16.99 -12.46
CA TYR A 628 12.84 -15.68 -11.84
C TYR A 628 13.26 -15.71 -10.38
N VAL A 629 13.63 -14.55 -9.86
CA VAL A 629 14.12 -14.41 -8.49
C VAL A 629 12.99 -14.12 -7.49
N PHE A 630 13.09 -14.75 -6.33
CA PHE A 630 12.44 -14.37 -5.09
C PHE A 630 13.53 -14.02 -4.08
N VAL A 631 13.65 -12.74 -3.74
CA VAL A 631 14.67 -12.27 -2.81
C VAL A 631 14.22 -12.41 -1.35
N GLN A 632 15.10 -12.94 -0.50
CA GLN A 632 14.85 -13.11 0.93
C GLN A 632 16.00 -12.50 1.73
N ARG A 633 15.71 -11.50 2.56
CA ARG A 633 16.73 -10.94 3.44
C ARG A 633 17.12 -11.96 4.50
N TYR A 634 18.42 -12.15 4.70
CA TYR A 634 18.94 -12.95 5.81
C TYR A 634 18.45 -12.40 7.15
N ARG A 635 18.12 -13.32 8.05
CA ARG A 635 17.71 -13.06 9.43
C ARG A 635 18.48 -14.01 10.32
N PRO A 636 19.35 -13.50 11.21
CA PRO A 636 20.09 -14.34 12.13
C PRO A 636 19.14 -15.20 12.97
N ILE A 637 19.49 -16.49 13.06
CA ILE A 637 18.86 -17.40 14.02
C ILE A 637 19.36 -17.07 15.43
N LEU A 638 18.69 -17.58 16.46
CA LEU A 638 19.16 -17.40 17.85
C LEU A 638 20.58 -17.94 17.99
N LYS A 639 21.53 -17.08 18.38
CA LYS A 639 22.98 -17.38 18.47
C LYS A 639 23.63 -17.76 17.13
N GLY A 640 22.98 -17.46 15.99
CA GLY A 640 23.56 -17.66 14.67
C GLY A 640 24.52 -16.54 14.25
N PRO A 641 25.22 -16.72 13.12
CA PRO A 641 26.17 -15.74 12.61
C PRO A 641 25.46 -14.41 12.31
N GLN A 642 26.17 -13.30 12.55
CA GLN A 642 25.67 -11.98 12.18
C GLN A 642 25.95 -11.72 10.70
N PRO A 643 25.15 -10.86 10.03
CA PRO A 643 25.46 -10.42 8.68
C PRO A 643 26.79 -9.65 8.66
N ASP A 644 27.62 -9.91 7.66
CA ASP A 644 28.79 -9.09 7.34
C ASP A 644 28.56 -8.40 6.00
N LEU A 645 28.51 -7.07 6.05
CA LEU A 645 28.26 -6.20 4.89
C LEU A 645 29.40 -5.19 4.68
N SER A 646 30.52 -5.36 5.38
CA SER A 646 31.66 -4.44 5.31
C SER A 646 32.15 -4.24 3.87
N ASN A 647 32.22 -5.34 3.10
CA ASN A 647 32.64 -5.36 1.70
C ASN A 647 31.46 -5.54 0.74
N PHE A 648 30.26 -5.08 1.10
CA PHE A 648 29.08 -5.27 0.25
C PHE A 648 29.19 -4.49 -1.06
N PHE A 649 29.71 -3.27 -1.00
CA PHE A 649 29.99 -2.41 -2.15
C PHE A 649 31.49 -2.46 -2.47
N ASP A 650 31.81 -2.56 -3.76
CA ASP A 650 33.14 -2.31 -4.32
C ASP A 650 33.17 -0.93 -4.98
N ASP A 651 34.29 -0.60 -5.64
CA ASP A 651 34.48 0.69 -6.33
C ASP A 651 33.56 0.89 -7.55
N HIS A 652 32.84 -0.16 -7.98
CA HIS A 652 31.92 -0.16 -9.13
C HIS A 652 30.45 -0.18 -8.70
N ALA A 653 30.14 0.23 -7.46
CA ALA A 653 28.80 0.17 -6.90
C ALA A 653 27.72 0.86 -7.77
N ASP A 654 28.03 2.01 -8.36
CA ASP A 654 27.11 2.75 -9.23
C ASP A 654 26.80 1.95 -10.52
N ASP A 655 27.83 1.47 -11.22
CA ASP A 655 27.70 0.65 -12.44
C ASP A 655 26.89 -0.63 -12.18
N HIS A 656 27.17 -1.31 -11.06
CA HIS A 656 26.44 -2.52 -10.67
C HIS A 656 24.95 -2.24 -10.43
N ILE A 657 24.62 -1.10 -9.81
CA ILE A 657 23.22 -0.72 -9.57
C ILE A 657 22.53 -0.40 -10.89
N ASP A 658 23.18 0.34 -11.79
CA ASP A 658 22.62 0.69 -13.10
C ASP A 658 22.33 -0.55 -13.96
N GLU A 659 23.23 -1.53 -13.94
CA GLU A 659 22.96 -2.80 -14.60
C GLU A 659 21.83 -3.57 -13.91
N LEU A 660 21.87 -3.67 -12.57
CA LEU A 660 20.87 -4.40 -11.78
C LEU A 660 19.44 -3.92 -12.09
N ILE A 661 19.20 -2.61 -12.16
CA ILE A 661 17.85 -2.05 -12.40
C ILE A 661 17.35 -2.26 -13.83
N SER A 662 18.23 -2.65 -14.77
CA SER A 662 17.89 -3.06 -16.12
C SER A 662 17.40 -4.52 -16.20
N ILE A 663 17.74 -5.34 -15.21
CA ILE A 663 17.32 -6.75 -15.15
C ILE A 663 15.84 -6.83 -14.74
N LEU A 664 14.97 -7.06 -15.72
CA LEU A 664 13.53 -7.18 -15.51
C LEU A 664 13.07 -8.64 -15.56
N PHE A 665 12.48 -9.11 -14.47
CA PHE A 665 11.79 -10.40 -14.41
C PHE A 665 10.30 -10.22 -14.78
N PRO A 666 9.73 -11.08 -15.64
CA PRO A 666 8.31 -11.03 -16.00
C PRO A 666 7.38 -11.22 -14.78
N GLN A 667 7.85 -11.96 -13.79
CA GLN A 667 7.11 -12.31 -12.58
C GLN A 667 7.80 -11.69 -11.34
N ASN A 668 7.00 -11.43 -10.31
CA ASN A 668 7.47 -11.17 -8.95
C ASN A 668 8.35 -9.91 -8.71
N MET A 669 8.26 -8.89 -9.56
CA MET A 669 8.95 -7.59 -9.34
C MET A 669 8.66 -6.93 -7.97
N LYS A 670 7.56 -7.30 -7.29
CA LYS A 670 7.28 -6.87 -5.90
C LYS A 670 8.31 -7.38 -4.89
N SER A 671 8.85 -8.58 -5.10
CA SER A 671 9.93 -9.13 -4.27
C SER A 671 11.20 -8.30 -4.48
N MET A 672 11.60 -8.06 -5.73
CA MET A 672 12.73 -7.21 -6.08
C MET A 672 12.63 -5.78 -5.54
N GLU A 673 11.44 -5.17 -5.53
CA GLU A 673 11.23 -3.85 -4.91
C GLU A 673 11.66 -3.84 -3.41
N THR A 674 11.51 -4.96 -2.71
CA THR A 674 11.97 -5.09 -1.32
C THR A 674 13.50 -5.06 -1.22
N TYR A 675 14.18 -5.73 -2.15
CA TYR A 675 15.64 -5.69 -2.25
C TYR A 675 16.15 -4.30 -2.64
N TYR A 676 15.57 -3.67 -3.66
CA TYR A 676 15.93 -2.31 -4.07
C TYR A 676 15.78 -1.28 -2.94
N ARG A 677 14.71 -1.39 -2.14
CA ARG A 677 14.52 -0.50 -0.97
C ARG A 677 15.55 -0.74 0.13
N TRP A 678 16.04 -1.97 0.29
CA TRP A 678 17.12 -2.29 1.22
C TRP A 678 18.45 -1.76 0.68
N LEU A 679 18.76 -2.05 -0.59
CA LEU A 679 19.95 -1.60 -1.29
C LEU A 679 20.08 -0.07 -1.31
N SER A 680 19.00 0.64 -1.67
CA SER A 680 18.97 2.10 -1.70
C SER A 680 19.22 2.72 -0.32
N LYS A 681 18.75 2.09 0.76
CA LYS A 681 19.04 2.53 2.13
C LYS A 681 20.50 2.29 2.50
N LEU A 682 21.02 1.11 2.20
CA LEU A 682 22.40 0.75 2.49
C LEU A 682 23.35 1.68 1.72
N TYR A 683 23.10 1.89 0.43
CA TYR A 683 23.85 2.82 -0.42
C TYR A 683 23.85 4.25 0.14
N ALA A 684 22.69 4.78 0.52
CA ALA A 684 22.60 6.12 1.10
C ALA A 684 23.36 6.25 2.43
N GLN A 685 23.36 5.20 3.24
CA GLN A 685 24.12 5.16 4.49
C GLN A 685 25.63 5.07 4.25
N THR A 686 26.07 4.32 3.24
CA THR A 686 27.48 4.13 2.91
C THR A 686 28.09 5.35 2.24
N PHE A 687 27.42 5.91 1.22
CA PHE A 687 27.99 6.97 0.38
C PHE A 687 27.50 8.38 0.69
N GLY A 688 26.52 8.54 1.60
CA GLY A 688 25.93 9.83 1.93
C GLY A 688 25.13 10.49 0.78
N LYS A 689 24.95 9.80 -0.36
CA LYS A 689 24.21 10.25 -1.54
C LYS A 689 23.13 9.25 -1.96
N LEU A 690 22.23 9.67 -2.85
CA LEU A 690 21.19 8.82 -3.41
C LEU A 690 21.56 8.36 -4.82
N HIS A 691 21.36 7.08 -5.10
CA HIS A 691 21.38 6.59 -6.48
C HIS A 691 20.02 6.86 -7.14
N THR A 692 19.96 7.83 -8.06
CA THR A 692 18.71 8.31 -8.69
C THR A 692 18.01 7.21 -9.49
N GLY A 693 18.74 6.49 -10.35
CA GLY A 693 18.19 5.38 -11.15
C GLY A 693 17.50 4.28 -10.31
N LEU A 694 18.08 3.95 -9.15
CA LEU A 694 17.50 2.99 -8.21
C LEU A 694 16.22 3.52 -7.55
N VAL A 695 16.23 4.77 -7.08
CA VAL A 695 15.04 5.42 -6.50
C VAL A 695 13.90 5.48 -7.53
N ASP A 696 14.22 5.84 -8.78
CA ASP A 696 13.27 5.91 -9.88
C ASP A 696 12.67 4.55 -10.18
N THR A 697 13.51 3.51 -10.16
CA THR A 697 13.08 2.13 -10.38
C THR A 697 12.15 1.64 -9.28
N ILE A 698 12.41 1.97 -8.02
CA ILE A 698 11.52 1.65 -6.88
C ILE A 698 10.11 2.24 -7.07
N PHE A 699 10.02 3.44 -7.65
CA PHE A 699 8.74 4.15 -7.84
C PHE A 699 8.20 4.09 -9.27
N ARG A 700 8.84 3.35 -10.18
CA ARG A 700 8.48 3.30 -11.61
C ARG A 700 7.00 2.97 -11.86
N TYR A 701 6.46 2.00 -11.11
CA TYR A 701 5.10 1.49 -11.32
C TYR A 701 4.14 1.76 -10.15
N ASN A 702 4.62 1.74 -8.92
CA ASN A 702 3.78 1.76 -7.72
C ASN A 702 4.12 2.96 -6.83
N TYR A 703 3.08 3.53 -6.20
CA TYR A 703 3.22 4.57 -5.18
C TYR A 703 4.10 5.78 -5.57
N ARG A 704 4.15 6.17 -6.85
CA ARG A 704 4.93 7.32 -7.37
C ARG A 704 4.88 8.57 -6.49
N HIS A 705 3.70 8.92 -6.00
CA HIS A 705 3.47 10.04 -5.08
C HIS A 705 4.21 9.97 -3.74
N SER A 706 4.83 8.84 -3.41
CA SER A 706 5.63 8.65 -2.19
C SER A 706 7.13 8.82 -2.44
N LYS A 707 7.57 9.08 -3.68
CA LYS A 707 8.99 9.23 -4.05
C LYS A 707 9.67 10.31 -3.23
N GLY A 708 9.16 11.54 -3.23
CA GLY A 708 9.78 12.65 -2.50
C GLY A 708 9.87 12.44 -1.00
N ARG A 709 8.87 11.78 -0.40
CA ARG A 709 8.95 11.38 1.02
C ARG A 709 10.04 10.36 1.28
N TYR A 710 10.19 9.39 0.37
CA TYR A 710 11.23 8.39 0.48
C TYR A 710 12.62 9.04 0.36
N ILE A 711 12.81 9.91 -0.63
CA ILE A 711 14.02 10.73 -0.78
C ILE A 711 14.33 11.50 0.52
N ALA A 712 13.35 12.25 1.05
CA ALA A 712 13.52 13.00 2.29
C ALA A 712 13.85 12.10 3.51
N SER A 713 13.30 10.88 3.54
CA SER A 713 13.59 9.91 4.61
C SER A 713 15.01 9.34 4.54
N LEU A 714 15.57 9.21 3.34
CA LEU A 714 16.95 8.76 3.15
C LEU A 714 17.96 9.88 3.44
N ALA A 715 17.62 11.12 3.12
CA ALA A 715 18.45 12.30 3.41
C ALA A 715 18.44 12.73 4.90
N GLY A 716 17.83 11.94 5.79
CA GLY A 716 17.75 12.29 7.23
C GLY A 716 16.78 13.44 7.57
N LEU A 717 16.07 13.99 6.58
CA LEU A 717 15.19 15.15 6.75
C LEU A 717 13.86 14.82 7.43
N LYS A 718 13.48 13.53 7.53
CA LYS A 718 12.33 13.04 8.31
C LYS A 718 12.55 11.63 8.85
N PRO A 719 12.09 11.29 10.06
CA PRO A 719 12.10 9.91 10.54
C PRO A 719 11.19 9.00 9.69
N VAL A 720 11.71 7.81 9.37
CA VAL A 720 11.09 6.77 8.51
C VAL A 720 9.80 6.19 9.07
#